data_AF-A0A1C6H371-F1
#
_entry.id   AF-A0A1C6H371-F1
#
_cell.length_a   1.000
_cell.length_b   1.000
_cell.length_c   1.000
_cell.angle_alpha   90.00
_cell.angle_beta   90.00
_cell.angle_gamma   90.00
#
_symmetry.space_group_name_H-M   'P 1'
#
loop_
_entity.id
_entity.type
_entity.pdbx_description
1 polymer ?
#
loop_
_entity_poly.entity_id
_entity_poly.type
_entity_poly.pdbx_seq_one_letter_code
_entity_poly.pdbx_strand_id
1 'polypeptide(L)'
;MKICKKIFITLLVILLNFNTVTALEKTRVEYLGKVKYSYYTVGRFKVNGVCAFCMDHVKPTPPTGASFDGGSIYNNESIRAILYYGYDGSGNVIGNSDASLVATTLALDSVMNNTHSRGRNTVPGYSVLMEHAKKQDAPSTTAYFSKSNVDSNVSGNQQVSETITFNADYRNSITLPVNSGTTIVVDGHSYTSGDVTIKGGQSFYVTAPLDYTNEVIYENIKPALKAFNPIIFLPSNSSLQRLGRKMETDPAPVHRLSINFKARKRNITVLHKDRYDGRLLLQENNTQDIGSSYSYSPKNPLNKDGNIFIPESTNNQTGIMPNQDLTLTFWYNLERNINIQHIDARDGTLIKQETDKKLRGQQYSYSPRNDLQKGSFKYRPISSEVQSGTVGNNDITIKFYYDVPLVQAGLKKIQIYTDLASKGLPVKVELDKKFIYDESVADMAKSKVKLSLYDGNNAIISKDYTAKTLPQKLDMTIPSNNLKKDSKKAYTLKIEGYDKNAVDVIANADTLTTDGYTSSQKTIKVDSSKQNKLDYKGVVMTEREVGKPMNVYYETLDILLEKIKRLRTGYGFKMPLDLNYTNDIGSSNLDFPFAMEVPNKIVDKSYIDYESKDNVSTVDLERTYINSSTNNNVTTSKQKFELQHVNVEKRTGHLFSDKQVKNKDERIKYELKDGNRKFYLPIWGRIGDYQVKVKNTKEIGVNRFNVELKYDINVYAHMYAHMDSETIPNDAIILEPVNADNPFPNGIPKGWSQEDIKALHDMLGEKLNKGNLSMSNLLHKK
;
A
#
# COMPACT_ATOMS: atom_id res chain seq x y z
N MET A 1 -57.19 27.49 -2.39
CA MET A 1 -58.44 27.38 -1.61
C MET A 1 -58.44 28.50 -0.57
N LYS A 2 -59.50 29.33 -0.55
CA LYS A 2 -59.57 30.72 -0.01
C LYS A 2 -58.77 31.68 -0.91
N ILE A 3 -59.36 32.64 -1.62
CA ILE A 3 -60.18 33.75 -1.12
C ILE A 3 -61.29 34.12 -2.13
N CYS A 4 -62.54 34.03 -1.65
CA CYS A 4 -63.70 34.75 -2.18
C CYS A 4 -63.69 36.18 -1.65
N LYS A 5 -63.95 37.17 -2.51
CA LYS A 5 -64.76 38.39 -2.27
C LYS A 5 -64.37 39.48 -3.30
N LYS A 6 -65.05 39.52 -4.46
CA LYS A 6 -65.14 40.75 -5.29
C LYS A 6 -66.16 40.69 -6.45
N ILE A 7 -67.26 39.92 -6.33
CA ILE A 7 -68.29 39.83 -7.39
C ILE A 7 -69.70 40.27 -6.90
N PHE A 8 -69.85 40.73 -5.65
CA PHE A 8 -71.18 41.03 -5.08
C PHE A 8 -71.45 42.52 -4.76
N ILE A 9 -70.68 43.46 -5.31
CA ILE A 9 -70.88 44.91 -5.13
C ILE A 9 -70.82 45.62 -6.49
N THR A 10 -71.61 45.14 -7.44
CA THR A 10 -71.92 45.89 -8.68
C THR A 10 -73.38 45.74 -9.09
N LEU A 11 -74.23 45.22 -8.19
CA LEU A 11 -75.68 45.06 -8.37
C LEU A 11 -76.51 45.94 -7.40
N LEU A 12 -75.86 46.83 -6.64
CA LEU A 12 -76.49 47.65 -5.59
C LEU A 12 -76.13 49.14 -5.65
N VAL A 13 -75.81 49.66 -6.85
CA VAL A 13 -75.67 51.11 -7.13
C VAL A 13 -76.52 51.53 -8.35
N ILE A 14 -77.36 50.63 -8.89
CA ILE A 14 -78.26 50.89 -10.03
C ILE A 14 -79.73 51.06 -9.57
N LEU A 15 -79.99 51.31 -8.29
CA LEU A 15 -81.36 51.47 -7.77
C LEU A 15 -81.67 52.76 -7.01
N LEU A 16 -80.75 53.72 -6.96
CA LEU A 16 -81.03 55.04 -6.36
C LEU A 16 -80.30 56.14 -7.13
N ASN A 17 -80.82 56.50 -8.29
CA ASN A 17 -80.70 57.86 -8.81
C ASN A 17 -81.91 58.15 -9.71
N PHE A 18 -82.93 58.70 -9.04
CA PHE A 18 -83.95 59.60 -9.56
C PHE A 18 -84.67 59.18 -10.85
N ASN A 19 -85.84 58.57 -10.61
CA ASN A 19 -87.06 59.02 -11.26
C ASN A 19 -87.14 60.55 -11.16
N THR A 20 -86.64 61.26 -12.17
CA THR A 20 -87.29 62.49 -12.59
C THR A 20 -88.06 62.11 -13.83
N VAL A 21 -89.37 61.88 -13.65
CA VAL A 21 -90.34 62.28 -14.65
C VAL A 21 -90.09 63.77 -14.83
N THR A 22 -89.15 64.11 -15.72
CA THR A 22 -89.08 65.45 -16.27
C THR A 22 -90.40 65.57 -17.01
N ALA A 23 -91.36 66.23 -16.37
CA ALA A 23 -92.48 66.85 -17.06
C ALA A 23 -91.90 67.40 -18.35
N LEU A 24 -92.35 66.86 -19.49
CA LEU A 24 -91.81 67.21 -20.80
C LEU A 24 -91.81 68.74 -20.84
N GLU A 25 -90.64 69.36 -20.64
CA GLU A 25 -90.55 70.80 -20.58
C GLU A 25 -91.02 71.23 -21.94
N LYS A 26 -92.22 71.79 -21.97
CA LYS A 26 -92.88 72.13 -23.21
C LYS A 26 -91.94 73.09 -23.92
N THR A 27 -91.47 72.71 -25.11
CA THR A 27 -90.50 73.47 -25.90
C THR A 27 -90.89 74.94 -25.89
N ARG A 28 -90.08 75.77 -25.24
CA ARG A 28 -90.39 77.17 -24.98
C ARG A 28 -89.86 77.99 -26.14
N VAL A 29 -90.77 78.31 -27.05
CA VAL A 29 -90.51 79.22 -28.17
C VAL A 29 -90.80 80.65 -27.73
N GLU A 30 -89.77 81.49 -27.77
CA GLU A 30 -89.85 82.92 -27.52
C GLU A 30 -89.61 83.67 -28.82
N TYR A 31 -90.62 84.42 -29.27
CA TYR A 31 -90.50 85.33 -30.40
C TYR A 31 -90.12 86.72 -29.90
N LEU A 32 -88.90 87.16 -30.23
CA LEU A 32 -88.29 88.39 -29.72
C LEU A 32 -88.52 89.60 -30.65
N GLY A 33 -89.41 89.46 -31.63
CA GLY A 33 -89.74 90.50 -32.60
C GLY A 33 -89.11 90.29 -33.98
N LYS A 34 -89.38 91.25 -34.87
CA LYS A 34 -88.93 91.25 -36.25
C LYS A 34 -87.54 91.87 -36.36
N VAL A 35 -86.67 91.24 -37.13
CA VAL A 35 -85.38 91.81 -37.55
C VAL A 35 -85.46 92.06 -39.05
N LYS A 36 -85.18 93.30 -39.46
CA LYS A 36 -85.26 93.72 -40.86
C LYS A 36 -83.89 94.14 -41.36
N TYR A 37 -83.50 93.61 -42.52
CA TYR A 37 -82.36 94.10 -43.27
C TYR A 37 -82.75 94.21 -44.75
N SER A 38 -82.60 95.41 -45.32
CA SER A 38 -83.10 95.72 -46.66
C SER A 38 -84.61 95.37 -46.78
N TYR A 39 -85.00 94.62 -47.80
CA TYR A 39 -86.38 94.18 -48.02
C TYR A 39 -86.75 92.89 -47.27
N TYR A 40 -85.80 92.21 -46.62
CA TYR A 40 -86.07 90.97 -45.87
C TYR A 40 -86.38 91.26 -44.40
N THR A 41 -87.44 90.65 -43.90
CA THR A 41 -87.84 90.73 -42.49
C THR A 41 -88.01 89.32 -41.93
N VAL A 42 -87.14 88.91 -41.01
CA VAL A 42 -87.15 87.60 -40.38
C VAL A 42 -87.58 87.70 -38.91
N GLY A 43 -87.98 86.58 -38.32
CA GLY A 43 -88.21 86.52 -36.88
C GLY A 43 -86.94 86.20 -36.10
N ARG A 44 -86.80 86.83 -34.92
CA ARG A 44 -85.76 86.47 -33.95
C ARG A 44 -86.36 85.53 -32.91
N PHE A 45 -85.80 84.34 -32.75
CA PHE A 45 -86.34 83.33 -31.85
C PHE A 45 -85.32 82.88 -30.81
N LYS A 46 -85.84 82.46 -29.66
CA LYS A 46 -85.16 81.52 -28.78
C LYS A 46 -86.00 80.27 -28.62
N VAL A 47 -85.34 79.13 -28.64
CA VAL A 47 -85.93 77.84 -28.25
C VAL A 47 -85.18 77.36 -27.03
N ASN A 48 -85.90 77.24 -25.90
CA ASN A 48 -85.34 76.89 -24.59
C ASN A 48 -84.13 77.77 -24.22
N GLY A 49 -84.27 79.09 -24.34
CA GLY A 49 -83.24 80.07 -23.99
C GLY A 49 -82.09 80.25 -24.99
N VAL A 50 -81.91 79.34 -25.96
CA VAL A 50 -80.85 79.38 -26.97
C VAL A 50 -81.36 80.01 -28.26
N CYS A 51 -80.51 80.78 -28.93
CA CYS A 51 -80.83 81.41 -30.22
C CYS A 51 -81.29 80.35 -31.24
N ALA A 52 -82.44 80.60 -31.87
CA ALA A 52 -82.98 79.75 -32.91
C ALA A 52 -83.37 80.61 -34.11
N PHE A 53 -83.29 79.99 -35.28
CA PHE A 53 -83.49 80.64 -36.56
C PHE A 53 -84.68 80.02 -37.28
N CYS A 54 -85.46 80.86 -37.95
CA CYS A 54 -86.46 80.35 -38.86
C CYS A 54 -85.79 79.55 -39.99
N MET A 55 -86.41 78.44 -40.39
CA MET A 55 -85.97 77.63 -41.53
C MET A 55 -86.97 77.63 -42.68
N ASP A 56 -88.08 78.37 -42.57
CA ASP A 56 -89.15 78.47 -43.56
C ASP A 56 -89.59 79.93 -43.77
N HIS A 57 -88.78 80.73 -44.46
CA HIS A 57 -88.96 82.18 -44.48
C HIS A 57 -90.34 82.64 -45.01
N VAL A 58 -90.94 81.87 -45.93
CA VAL A 58 -92.24 82.18 -46.55
C VAL A 58 -93.44 81.88 -45.64
N LYS A 59 -93.27 81.04 -44.61
CA LYS A 59 -94.37 80.67 -43.70
C LYS A 59 -94.60 81.75 -42.63
N PRO A 60 -95.83 81.88 -42.10
CA PRO A 60 -96.13 82.75 -40.96
C PRO A 60 -95.21 82.50 -39.74
N THR A 61 -94.68 83.60 -39.19
CA THR A 61 -93.85 83.60 -37.97
C THR A 61 -94.62 83.02 -36.77
N PRO A 62 -94.08 81.99 -36.10
CA PRO A 62 -94.66 81.47 -34.87
C PRO A 62 -94.69 82.55 -33.76
N PRO A 63 -95.83 82.78 -33.06
CA PRO A 63 -95.87 83.65 -31.91
C PRO A 63 -95.17 83.02 -30.69
N THR A 64 -94.83 83.83 -29.68
CA THR A 64 -94.33 83.34 -28.38
C THR A 64 -95.32 82.34 -27.77
N GLY A 65 -94.81 81.21 -27.27
CA GLY A 65 -95.62 80.12 -26.71
C GLY A 65 -96.22 79.18 -27.75
N ALA A 66 -95.91 79.34 -29.04
CA ALA A 66 -96.29 78.37 -30.07
C ALA A 66 -95.80 76.96 -29.71
N SER A 67 -96.65 75.97 -29.97
CA SER A 67 -96.36 74.57 -29.67
C SER A 67 -95.43 73.97 -30.72
N PHE A 68 -94.30 73.42 -30.26
CA PHE A 68 -93.30 72.70 -31.07
C PHE A 68 -93.00 71.35 -30.44
N ASP A 69 -92.45 70.42 -31.23
CA ASP A 69 -91.85 69.19 -30.71
C ASP A 69 -90.61 69.46 -29.83
N GLY A 70 -90.06 68.41 -29.22
CA GLY A 70 -88.87 68.49 -28.36
C GLY A 70 -87.56 68.82 -29.09
N GLY A 71 -87.61 68.95 -30.42
CA GLY A 71 -86.45 69.06 -31.29
C GLY A 71 -85.79 67.70 -31.57
N SER A 72 -85.23 67.56 -32.76
CA SER A 72 -84.46 66.37 -33.16
C SER A 72 -83.19 66.78 -33.90
N ILE A 73 -82.13 65.97 -33.78
CA ILE A 73 -80.90 66.17 -34.56
C ILE A 73 -81.24 66.07 -36.04
N TYR A 74 -80.91 67.11 -36.79
CA TYR A 74 -81.20 67.20 -38.21
C TYR A 74 -79.96 66.92 -39.05
N ASN A 75 -79.74 65.67 -39.43
CA ASN A 75 -78.54 65.23 -40.15
C ASN A 75 -78.44 65.85 -41.56
N ASN A 76 -77.95 67.08 -41.64
CA ASN A 76 -77.69 67.81 -42.86
C ASN A 76 -76.43 68.65 -42.67
N GLU A 77 -75.36 68.24 -43.35
CA GLU A 77 -74.04 68.87 -43.25
C GLU A 77 -74.02 70.32 -43.71
N SER A 78 -74.86 70.67 -44.69
CA SER A 78 -74.98 72.05 -45.17
C SER A 78 -75.63 72.93 -44.10
N ILE A 79 -76.66 72.45 -43.41
CA ILE A 79 -77.27 73.14 -42.26
C ILE A 79 -76.33 73.18 -41.07
N ARG A 80 -75.58 72.10 -40.81
CA ARG A 80 -74.55 72.04 -39.77
C ARG A 80 -73.48 73.11 -40.01
N ALA A 81 -72.98 73.24 -41.23
CA ALA A 81 -72.03 74.27 -41.60
C ALA A 81 -72.64 75.68 -41.44
N ILE A 82 -73.87 75.92 -41.89
CA ILE A 82 -74.54 77.22 -41.71
C ILE A 82 -74.68 77.58 -40.22
N LEU A 83 -75.08 76.64 -39.36
CA LEU A 83 -75.21 76.91 -37.92
C LEU A 83 -73.86 77.03 -37.22
N TYR A 84 -72.81 76.39 -37.72
CA TYR A 84 -71.45 76.47 -37.15
C TYR A 84 -70.78 77.81 -37.49
N TYR A 85 -70.92 78.27 -38.74
CA TYR A 85 -70.28 79.48 -39.28
C TYR A 85 -71.19 80.73 -39.22
N GLY A 86 -72.50 80.55 -38.99
CA GLY A 86 -73.52 81.60 -38.92
C GLY A 86 -73.57 82.35 -37.60
N TYR A 87 -74.60 83.18 -37.46
CA TYR A 87 -74.86 83.97 -36.26
C TYR A 87 -74.82 83.07 -35.01
N ASP A 88 -74.08 83.48 -33.99
CA ASP A 88 -73.87 82.75 -32.73
C ASP A 88 -73.23 81.34 -32.89
N GLY A 89 -72.70 80.99 -34.06
CA GLY A 89 -72.00 79.73 -34.32
C GLY A 89 -70.60 79.65 -33.70
N SER A 90 -70.10 78.44 -33.44
CA SER A 90 -68.81 78.24 -32.74
C SER A 90 -67.59 78.50 -33.63
N GLY A 91 -67.78 78.51 -34.95
CA GLY A 91 -66.84 79.05 -35.91
C GLY A 91 -67.39 80.28 -36.63
N ASN A 92 -68.21 81.11 -35.97
CA ASN A 92 -68.86 82.26 -36.61
C ASN A 92 -67.86 83.13 -37.42
N VAL A 93 -68.13 83.28 -38.72
CA VAL A 93 -67.33 84.10 -39.65
C VAL A 93 -68.07 85.31 -40.21
N ILE A 94 -69.38 85.43 -39.96
CA ILE A 94 -70.21 86.52 -40.50
C ILE A 94 -70.60 87.58 -39.45
N GLY A 95 -70.14 87.42 -38.21
CA GLY A 95 -70.45 88.31 -37.09
C GLY A 95 -71.85 88.09 -36.49
N ASN A 96 -72.24 88.96 -35.56
CA ASN A 96 -73.49 88.87 -34.80
C ASN A 96 -74.39 90.11 -34.97
N SER A 97 -74.40 90.70 -36.17
CA SER A 97 -75.29 91.82 -36.49
C SER A 97 -76.71 91.35 -36.86
N ASP A 98 -77.67 92.27 -36.91
CA ASP A 98 -79.01 91.98 -37.45
C ASP A 98 -78.96 91.45 -38.90
N ALA A 99 -78.03 91.98 -39.72
CA ALA A 99 -77.77 91.47 -41.06
C ALA A 99 -77.29 90.01 -41.04
N SER A 100 -76.43 89.65 -40.08
CA SER A 100 -75.90 88.29 -39.90
C SER A 100 -76.99 87.30 -39.47
N LEU A 101 -77.94 87.74 -38.63
CA LEU A 101 -79.11 86.95 -38.22
C LEU A 101 -80.06 86.71 -39.40
N VAL A 102 -80.33 87.76 -40.18
CA VAL A 102 -81.10 87.68 -41.43
C VAL A 102 -80.41 86.74 -42.42
N ALA A 103 -79.10 86.88 -42.61
CA ALA A 103 -78.30 86.02 -43.49
C ALA A 103 -78.36 84.55 -43.08
N THR A 104 -78.21 84.26 -41.77
CA THR A 104 -78.27 82.89 -41.24
C THR A 104 -79.65 82.28 -41.47
N THR A 105 -80.71 83.03 -41.16
CA THR A 105 -82.10 82.60 -41.37
C THR A 105 -82.40 82.35 -42.84
N LEU A 106 -81.99 83.25 -43.73
CA LEU A 106 -82.20 83.09 -45.17
C LEU A 106 -81.36 81.94 -45.75
N ALA A 107 -80.13 81.73 -45.28
CA ALA A 107 -79.29 80.60 -45.71
C ALA A 107 -79.89 79.26 -45.27
N LEU A 108 -80.39 79.18 -44.02
CA LEU A 108 -81.11 78.01 -43.52
C LEU A 108 -82.36 77.74 -44.35
N ASP A 109 -83.18 78.75 -44.62
CA ASP A 109 -84.36 78.61 -45.49
C ASP A 109 -83.99 78.18 -46.92
N SER A 110 -82.91 78.74 -47.47
CA SER A 110 -82.44 78.38 -48.80
C SER A 110 -82.03 76.92 -48.91
N VAL A 111 -81.32 76.39 -47.92
CA VAL A 111 -80.93 74.96 -47.87
C VAL A 111 -82.12 74.07 -47.52
N MET A 112 -82.93 74.48 -46.54
CA MET A 112 -84.04 73.68 -46.01
C MET A 112 -85.17 73.50 -47.03
N ASN A 113 -85.46 74.54 -47.82
CA ASN A 113 -86.58 74.55 -48.78
C ASN A 113 -86.14 74.59 -50.24
N ASN A 114 -84.83 74.49 -50.53
CA ASN A 114 -84.27 74.63 -51.87
C ASN A 114 -84.74 75.93 -52.58
N THR A 115 -84.78 77.04 -51.84
CA THR A 115 -85.23 78.33 -52.34
C THR A 115 -84.05 79.27 -52.56
N HIS A 116 -83.98 79.92 -53.72
CA HIS A 116 -82.98 80.93 -54.00
C HIS A 116 -83.59 82.09 -54.78
N SER A 117 -83.30 83.31 -54.37
CA SER A 117 -83.55 84.49 -55.18
C SER A 117 -82.30 85.37 -55.23
N ARG A 118 -82.04 85.97 -56.40
CA ARG A 118 -80.82 86.77 -56.66
C ARG A 118 -80.58 87.83 -55.60
N GLY A 119 -81.65 88.42 -55.06
CA GLY A 119 -81.51 89.44 -54.04
C GLY A 119 -81.13 88.92 -52.65
N ARG A 120 -81.19 87.61 -52.33
CA ARG A 120 -80.63 87.10 -51.05
C ARG A 120 -79.12 87.35 -50.97
N ASN A 121 -78.45 87.32 -52.12
CA ASN A 121 -77.01 87.59 -52.22
C ASN A 121 -76.63 89.02 -51.81
N THR A 122 -77.58 89.96 -51.76
CA THR A 122 -77.30 91.33 -51.30
C THR A 122 -77.30 91.45 -49.77
N VAL A 123 -77.68 90.41 -49.02
CA VAL A 123 -77.60 90.41 -47.55
C VAL A 123 -76.16 90.01 -47.13
N PRO A 124 -75.42 90.88 -46.42
CA PRO A 124 -74.06 90.58 -45.97
C PRO A 124 -74.00 89.27 -45.19
N GLY A 125 -73.05 88.40 -45.54
CA GLY A 125 -72.86 87.09 -44.91
C GLY A 125 -73.66 85.94 -45.55
N TYR A 126 -74.73 86.20 -46.30
CA TYR A 126 -75.54 85.12 -46.90
C TYR A 126 -74.72 84.25 -47.87
N SER A 127 -73.99 84.86 -48.81
CA SER A 127 -73.18 84.10 -49.78
C SER A 127 -72.04 83.32 -49.11
N VAL A 128 -71.45 83.85 -48.03
CA VAL A 128 -70.41 83.18 -47.23
C VAL A 128 -70.98 81.92 -46.56
N LEU A 129 -72.18 82.03 -45.96
CA LEU A 129 -72.84 80.87 -45.36
C LEU A 129 -73.26 79.83 -46.39
N MET A 130 -73.73 80.25 -47.57
CA MET A 130 -74.05 79.32 -48.65
C MET A 130 -72.80 78.62 -49.21
N GLU A 131 -71.63 79.27 -49.18
CA GLU A 131 -70.37 78.63 -49.55
C GLU A 131 -69.95 77.56 -48.54
N HIS A 132 -70.01 77.86 -47.24
CA HIS A 132 -69.79 76.87 -46.18
C HIS A 132 -70.81 75.72 -46.25
N ALA A 133 -72.08 76.03 -46.51
CA ALA A 133 -73.12 75.04 -46.71
C ALA A 133 -72.78 74.07 -47.86
N LYS A 134 -72.26 74.61 -48.97
CA LYS A 134 -71.82 73.82 -50.13
C LYS A 134 -70.59 72.98 -49.83
N LYS A 135 -69.63 73.52 -49.07
CA LYS A 135 -68.40 72.82 -48.67
C LYS A 135 -68.64 71.75 -47.61
N GLN A 136 -69.72 71.85 -46.83
CA GLN A 136 -70.02 70.92 -45.74
C GLN A 136 -68.85 70.84 -44.73
N ASP A 137 -68.18 71.97 -44.49
CA ASP A 137 -66.85 72.06 -43.86
C ASP A 137 -66.89 72.35 -42.35
N ALA A 138 -67.98 71.99 -41.69
CA ALA A 138 -68.02 71.96 -40.22
C ALA A 138 -66.98 70.94 -39.70
N PRO A 139 -66.28 71.22 -38.57
CA PRO A 139 -65.28 70.32 -38.02
C PRO A 139 -65.79 68.90 -37.77
N SER A 140 -64.99 67.90 -38.14
CA SER A 140 -65.27 66.50 -37.82
C SER A 140 -64.81 66.15 -36.41
N THR A 141 -65.66 65.44 -35.66
CA THR A 141 -65.32 64.97 -34.31
C THR A 141 -64.83 63.53 -34.27
N THR A 142 -64.63 62.89 -35.41
CA THR A 142 -63.98 61.58 -35.49
C THR A 142 -62.53 61.70 -35.02
N ALA A 143 -62.13 60.89 -34.05
CA ALA A 143 -60.80 60.91 -33.46
C ALA A 143 -60.38 59.48 -33.03
N TYR A 144 -59.23 59.01 -33.49
CA TYR A 144 -58.67 57.69 -33.12
C TYR A 144 -57.16 57.61 -33.37
N PHE A 145 -56.47 56.68 -32.71
CA PHE A 145 -55.06 56.38 -33.02
C PHE A 145 -54.94 55.44 -34.22
N SER A 146 -53.89 55.57 -35.03
CA SER A 146 -53.63 54.65 -36.15
C SER A 146 -53.38 53.20 -35.71
N LYS A 147 -52.99 52.98 -34.45
CA LYS A 147 -52.74 51.68 -33.82
C LYS A 147 -53.25 51.68 -32.39
N SER A 148 -53.66 50.51 -31.90
CA SER A 148 -54.12 50.30 -30.52
C SER A 148 -53.16 49.47 -29.68
N ASN A 149 -52.31 48.65 -30.31
CA ASN A 149 -51.26 47.90 -29.66
C ASN A 149 -49.98 47.98 -30.51
N VAL A 150 -48.87 48.36 -29.89
CA VAL A 150 -47.62 48.70 -30.57
C VAL A 150 -46.46 48.00 -29.87
N ASP A 151 -45.68 47.23 -30.63
CA ASP A 151 -44.43 46.68 -30.12
C ASP A 151 -43.27 47.69 -30.28
N SER A 152 -42.22 47.49 -29.50
CA SER A 152 -40.97 48.26 -29.60
C SER A 152 -39.84 47.45 -30.23
N ASN A 153 -39.03 48.14 -31.05
CA ASN A 153 -37.82 47.61 -31.66
C ASN A 153 -36.58 48.23 -31.02
N VAL A 154 -35.42 47.56 -31.10
CA VAL A 154 -34.15 48.13 -30.63
C VAL A 154 -33.60 49.06 -31.71
N SER A 155 -33.30 50.29 -31.33
CA SER A 155 -32.56 51.24 -32.16
C SER A 155 -31.48 51.91 -31.30
N GLY A 156 -30.22 51.64 -31.62
CA GLY A 156 -29.09 52.07 -30.80
C GLY A 156 -29.16 51.51 -29.37
N ASN A 157 -29.12 52.40 -28.37
CA ASN A 157 -29.17 52.06 -26.95
C ASN A 157 -30.57 52.19 -26.33
N GLN A 158 -31.63 52.18 -27.15
CA GLN A 158 -33.00 52.36 -26.69
C GLN A 158 -33.95 51.40 -27.41
N GLN A 159 -35.09 51.14 -26.76
CA GLN A 159 -36.27 50.58 -27.38
C GLN A 159 -37.12 51.73 -27.94
N VAL A 160 -37.56 51.62 -29.19
CA VAL A 160 -38.34 52.62 -29.92
C VAL A 160 -39.63 51.95 -30.39
N SER A 161 -40.78 52.47 -29.96
CA SER A 161 -42.08 52.01 -30.45
C SER A 161 -42.22 52.27 -31.95
N GLU A 162 -43.12 51.54 -32.61
CA GLU A 162 -43.57 51.99 -33.93
C GLU A 162 -44.23 53.38 -33.84
N THR A 163 -44.25 54.11 -34.96
CA THR A 163 -44.91 55.42 -35.07
C THR A 163 -46.44 55.28 -35.03
N ILE A 164 -47.09 56.09 -34.19
CA ILE A 164 -48.53 56.21 -34.03
C ILE A 164 -49.00 57.58 -34.54
N THR A 165 -50.10 57.63 -35.27
CA THR A 165 -50.70 58.87 -35.78
C THR A 165 -52.04 59.12 -35.07
N PHE A 166 -52.30 60.36 -34.66
CA PHE A 166 -53.61 60.77 -34.15
C PHE A 166 -54.51 61.20 -35.32
N ASN A 167 -55.39 60.31 -35.77
CA ASN A 167 -56.31 60.55 -36.88
C ASN A 167 -57.53 61.32 -36.40
N ALA A 168 -57.52 62.65 -36.57
CA ALA A 168 -58.63 63.55 -36.28
C ALA A 168 -58.56 64.80 -37.17
N ASP A 169 -59.64 65.62 -37.18
CA ASP A 169 -59.60 66.96 -37.79
C ASP A 169 -58.41 67.76 -37.22
N TYR A 170 -57.72 68.54 -38.05
CA TYR A 170 -56.53 69.31 -37.65
C TYR A 170 -56.81 70.34 -36.54
N ARG A 171 -58.09 70.72 -36.38
CA ARG A 171 -58.58 71.60 -35.31
C ARG A 171 -58.78 70.85 -33.99
N ASN A 172 -58.73 69.53 -33.99
CA ASN A 172 -58.85 68.67 -32.82
C ASN A 172 -57.47 68.33 -32.24
N SER A 173 -57.43 68.01 -30.95
CA SER A 173 -56.20 67.59 -30.26
C SER A 173 -56.51 66.68 -29.08
N ILE A 174 -55.49 65.97 -28.61
CA ILE A 174 -55.49 65.16 -27.39
C ILE A 174 -54.25 65.50 -26.56
N THR A 175 -54.27 65.17 -25.27
CA THR A 175 -53.12 65.34 -24.37
C THR A 175 -52.73 63.99 -23.79
N LEU A 176 -51.44 63.64 -23.88
CA LEU A 176 -50.87 62.38 -23.41
C LEU A 176 -49.81 62.62 -22.32
N PRO A 177 -49.88 61.95 -21.15
CA PRO A 177 -48.86 62.07 -20.11
C PRO A 177 -47.62 61.23 -20.43
N VAL A 178 -46.41 61.77 -20.22
CA VAL A 178 -45.17 61.01 -20.34
C VAL A 178 -45.03 60.04 -19.16
N ASN A 179 -44.98 58.74 -19.44
CA ASN A 179 -44.83 57.70 -18.43
C ASN A 179 -43.39 57.66 -17.89
N SER A 180 -43.21 57.37 -16.60
CA SER A 180 -41.89 57.33 -15.96
C SER A 180 -40.92 56.39 -16.68
N GLY A 181 -39.70 56.88 -16.97
CA GLY A 181 -38.67 56.11 -17.67
C GLY A 181 -38.86 56.02 -19.20
N THR A 182 -39.82 56.76 -19.76
CA THR A 182 -40.09 56.79 -21.20
C THR A 182 -39.99 58.20 -21.77
N THR A 183 -39.89 58.32 -23.09
CA THR A 183 -39.86 59.61 -23.80
C THR A 183 -40.85 59.57 -24.94
N ILE A 184 -41.76 60.55 -25.01
CA ILE A 184 -42.64 60.73 -26.17
C ILE A 184 -41.93 61.64 -27.17
N VAL A 185 -41.85 61.25 -28.43
CA VAL A 185 -41.27 62.08 -29.50
C VAL A 185 -42.34 62.43 -30.51
N VAL A 186 -42.56 63.73 -30.73
CA VAL A 186 -43.58 64.27 -31.66
C VAL A 186 -42.90 65.30 -32.55
N ASP A 187 -43.02 65.16 -33.87
CA ASP A 187 -42.40 66.08 -34.85
C ASP A 187 -40.92 66.44 -34.52
N GLY A 188 -40.14 65.44 -34.12
CA GLY A 188 -38.72 65.58 -33.77
C GLY A 188 -38.42 66.17 -32.39
N HIS A 189 -39.42 66.56 -31.61
CA HIS A 189 -39.27 67.08 -30.26
C HIS A 189 -39.48 65.97 -29.22
N SER A 190 -38.55 65.86 -28.27
CA SER A 190 -38.55 64.82 -27.24
C SER A 190 -39.07 65.35 -25.91
N TYR A 191 -40.00 64.61 -25.30
CA TYR A 191 -40.62 64.93 -24.02
C TYR A 191 -40.37 63.80 -23.03
N THR A 192 -39.61 64.09 -21.97
CA THR A 192 -39.21 63.12 -20.95
C THR A 192 -40.06 63.17 -19.67
N SER A 193 -40.97 64.15 -19.55
CA SER A 193 -41.88 64.33 -18.42
C SER A 193 -43.03 65.28 -18.79
N GLY A 194 -44.12 65.28 -18.03
CA GLY A 194 -45.26 66.19 -18.19
C GLY A 194 -46.29 65.70 -19.21
N ASP A 195 -47.10 66.62 -19.72
CA ASP A 195 -48.19 66.35 -20.65
C ASP A 195 -47.86 66.87 -22.06
N VAL A 196 -48.12 66.04 -23.08
CA VAL A 196 -47.81 66.34 -24.48
C VAL A 196 -49.10 66.45 -25.29
N THR A 197 -49.32 67.60 -25.93
CA THR A 197 -50.49 67.81 -26.82
C THR A 197 -50.20 67.33 -28.24
N ILE A 198 -51.05 66.46 -28.77
CA ILE A 198 -51.00 65.93 -30.13
C ILE A 198 -52.20 66.44 -30.92
N LYS A 199 -51.96 67.17 -32.03
CA LYS A 199 -52.99 67.68 -32.93
C LYS A 199 -53.42 66.63 -33.96
N GLY A 200 -54.63 66.76 -34.48
CA GLY A 200 -55.14 65.90 -35.55
C GLY A 200 -54.19 65.90 -36.76
N GLY A 201 -53.74 64.70 -37.15
CA GLY A 201 -52.77 64.47 -38.22
C GLY A 201 -51.32 64.31 -37.76
N GLN A 202 -50.96 64.66 -36.51
CA GLN A 202 -49.60 64.48 -36.01
C GLN A 202 -49.27 63.02 -35.69
N SER A 203 -47.99 62.69 -35.82
CA SER A 203 -47.44 61.37 -35.49
C SER A 203 -46.43 61.45 -34.34
N PHE A 204 -46.38 60.41 -33.54
CA PHE A 204 -45.49 60.29 -32.39
C PHE A 204 -45.01 58.85 -32.19
N TYR A 205 -43.93 58.68 -31.44
CA TYR A 205 -43.48 57.37 -30.94
C TYR A 205 -42.96 57.50 -29.52
N VAL A 206 -42.81 56.39 -28.81
CA VAL A 206 -42.33 56.34 -27.43
C VAL A 206 -41.02 55.56 -27.38
N THR A 207 -40.01 56.10 -26.70
CA THR A 207 -38.74 55.41 -26.45
C THR A 207 -38.55 55.07 -24.98
N ALA A 208 -37.79 54.00 -24.70
CA ALA A 208 -37.43 53.56 -23.36
C ALA A 208 -36.03 52.90 -23.34
N PRO A 209 -35.35 52.80 -22.19
CA PRO A 209 -34.12 52.03 -22.02
C PRO A 209 -34.24 50.54 -22.42
N LEU A 210 -33.11 49.87 -22.70
CA LEU A 210 -33.10 48.45 -23.13
C LEU A 210 -33.51 47.44 -22.03
N ASP A 211 -33.42 47.85 -20.77
CA ASP A 211 -33.85 47.11 -19.58
C ASP A 211 -35.28 47.45 -19.14
N TYR A 212 -35.96 48.39 -19.82
CA TYR A 212 -37.34 48.75 -19.52
C TYR A 212 -38.31 47.64 -19.95
N THR A 213 -39.15 47.19 -19.01
CA THR A 213 -40.07 46.05 -19.19
C THR A 213 -41.53 46.39 -18.99
N ASN A 214 -41.85 47.63 -18.61
CA ASN A 214 -43.23 48.00 -18.29
C ASN A 214 -44.02 48.30 -19.56
N GLU A 215 -45.30 47.94 -19.56
CA GLU A 215 -46.24 48.33 -20.61
C GLU A 215 -46.66 49.79 -20.41
N VAL A 216 -46.68 50.59 -21.48
CA VAL A 216 -47.17 51.97 -21.46
C VAL A 216 -48.59 52.00 -22.02
N ILE A 217 -49.54 52.53 -21.24
CA ILE A 217 -50.97 52.50 -21.58
C ILE A 217 -51.53 53.93 -21.59
N TYR A 218 -52.23 54.28 -22.67
CA TYR A 218 -53.06 55.49 -22.78
C TYR A 218 -54.52 55.07 -22.93
N GLU A 219 -55.37 55.50 -22.00
CA GLU A 219 -56.81 55.19 -21.99
C GLU A 219 -57.63 56.39 -21.52
N ASN A 220 -58.93 56.42 -21.87
CA ASN A 220 -59.86 57.49 -21.50
C ASN A 220 -59.44 58.91 -21.95
N ILE A 221 -58.59 59.01 -22.98
CA ILE A 221 -58.12 60.28 -23.51
C ILE A 221 -59.23 60.95 -24.32
N LYS A 222 -59.72 62.11 -23.85
CA LYS A 222 -60.78 62.86 -24.53
C LYS A 222 -60.19 63.84 -25.56
N PRO A 223 -60.69 63.86 -26.81
CA PRO A 223 -60.37 64.92 -27.75
C PRO A 223 -60.86 66.29 -27.24
N ALA A 224 -60.24 67.38 -27.68
CA ALA A 224 -60.60 68.74 -27.27
C ALA A 224 -61.81 69.31 -28.03
N LEU A 225 -62.05 68.87 -29.27
CA LEU A 225 -63.12 69.40 -30.14
C LEU A 225 -64.49 68.82 -29.74
N LYS A 226 -65.43 69.69 -29.36
CA LYS A 226 -66.81 69.31 -29.01
C LYS A 226 -67.61 68.85 -30.23
N ALA A 227 -68.50 67.89 -30.04
CA ALA A 227 -69.43 67.44 -31.08
C ALA A 227 -70.53 68.48 -31.30
N PHE A 228 -70.72 68.91 -32.54
CA PHE A 228 -71.64 69.95 -32.94
C PHE A 228 -72.75 69.36 -33.82
N ASN A 229 -74.01 69.48 -33.40
CA ASN A 229 -75.16 68.93 -34.10
C ASN A 229 -76.25 70.01 -34.33
N PRO A 230 -76.82 70.12 -35.54
CA PRO A 230 -77.98 70.95 -35.81
C PRO A 230 -79.25 70.30 -35.23
N ILE A 231 -80.08 71.06 -34.52
CA ILE A 231 -81.38 70.61 -34.00
C ILE A 231 -82.50 71.36 -34.71
N ILE A 232 -83.45 70.63 -35.27
CA ILE A 232 -84.66 71.20 -35.86
C ILE A 232 -85.86 70.97 -34.94
N PHE A 233 -86.72 71.97 -34.84
CA PHE A 233 -87.96 71.96 -34.09
C PHE A 233 -89.12 72.14 -35.06
N LEU A 234 -90.08 71.22 -35.01
CA LEU A 234 -91.26 71.21 -35.87
C LEU A 234 -92.47 71.80 -35.13
N PRO A 235 -93.18 72.78 -35.72
CA PRO A 235 -94.37 73.34 -35.09
C PRO A 235 -95.53 72.34 -35.15
N SER A 236 -96.36 72.29 -34.11
CA SER A 236 -97.58 71.47 -34.10
C SER A 236 -98.60 71.94 -35.16
N ASN A 237 -98.55 73.22 -35.54
CA ASN A 237 -99.29 73.76 -36.69
C ASN A 237 -98.34 73.87 -37.89
N SER A 238 -98.54 73.03 -38.90
CA SER A 238 -97.67 72.91 -40.08
C SER A 238 -97.61 74.18 -40.95
N SER A 239 -98.55 75.12 -40.77
CA SER A 239 -98.52 76.42 -41.44
C SER A 239 -97.47 77.38 -40.86
N LEU A 240 -96.95 77.14 -39.65
CA LEU A 240 -95.92 77.98 -39.03
C LEU A 240 -94.49 77.60 -39.48
N GLN A 241 -93.53 78.52 -39.27
CA GLN A 241 -92.11 78.28 -39.59
C GLN A 241 -91.49 77.20 -38.69
N ARG A 242 -90.67 76.31 -39.26
CA ARG A 242 -89.72 75.47 -38.49
C ARG A 242 -88.61 76.33 -37.90
N LEU A 243 -88.09 75.90 -36.75
CA LEU A 243 -86.98 76.57 -36.06
C LEU A 243 -85.76 75.65 -35.98
N GLY A 244 -84.58 76.18 -36.27
CA GLY A 244 -83.31 75.47 -36.17
C GLY A 244 -82.35 76.14 -35.19
N ARG A 245 -81.63 75.37 -34.38
CA ARG A 245 -80.52 75.87 -33.54
C ARG A 245 -79.38 74.85 -33.44
N LYS A 246 -78.23 75.27 -32.91
CA LYS A 246 -77.09 74.37 -32.61
C LYS A 246 -77.26 73.62 -31.28
N MET A 247 -76.58 72.49 -31.15
CA MET A 247 -76.32 71.76 -29.89
C MET A 247 -74.87 71.28 -29.86
N GLU A 248 -74.17 71.50 -28.74
CA GLU A 248 -72.82 71.01 -28.51
C GLU A 248 -72.79 69.95 -27.40
N THR A 249 -71.99 68.90 -27.57
CA THR A 249 -71.76 67.84 -26.56
C THR A 249 -70.28 67.50 -26.43
N ASP A 250 -69.84 67.07 -25.25
CA ASP A 250 -68.46 66.63 -25.04
C ASP A 250 -68.15 65.36 -25.87
N PRO A 251 -66.93 65.23 -26.45
CA PRO A 251 -66.58 64.09 -27.27
C PRO A 251 -66.36 62.83 -26.43
N ALA A 252 -66.62 61.68 -27.04
CA ALA A 252 -66.23 60.39 -26.46
C ALA A 252 -64.70 60.25 -26.42
N PRO A 253 -64.12 59.57 -25.40
CA PRO A 253 -62.70 59.25 -25.39
C PRO A 253 -62.28 58.42 -26.60
N VAL A 254 -61.03 58.58 -27.04
CA VAL A 254 -60.44 57.71 -28.07
C VAL A 254 -60.17 56.31 -27.52
N HIS A 255 -60.07 55.32 -28.42
CA HIS A 255 -59.74 53.95 -28.06
C HIS A 255 -58.36 53.83 -27.39
N ARG A 256 -58.20 52.82 -26.53
CA ARG A 256 -56.96 52.50 -25.80
C ARG A 256 -55.77 52.30 -26.76
N LEU A 257 -54.62 52.86 -26.38
CA LEU A 257 -53.31 52.61 -26.98
C LEU A 257 -52.40 51.94 -25.95
N SER A 258 -51.82 50.80 -26.31
CA SER A 258 -50.83 50.06 -25.53
C SER A 258 -49.51 49.99 -26.28
N ILE A 259 -48.39 50.17 -25.56
CA ILE A 259 -47.04 50.04 -26.11
C ILE A 259 -46.24 49.05 -25.26
N ASN A 260 -45.73 48.01 -25.90
CA ASN A 260 -45.06 46.88 -25.27
C ASN A 260 -43.52 47.00 -25.34
N PHE A 261 -42.88 47.00 -24.18
CA PHE A 261 -41.43 46.98 -24.02
C PHE A 261 -40.97 45.65 -23.40
N LYS A 262 -39.86 45.09 -23.89
CA LYS A 262 -39.34 43.79 -23.43
C LYS A 262 -37.85 43.89 -23.13
N ALA A 263 -37.42 43.31 -22.01
CA ALA A 263 -36.01 43.21 -21.66
C ALA A 263 -35.23 42.51 -22.80
N ARG A 264 -34.07 43.07 -23.14
CA ARG A 264 -33.20 42.52 -24.18
C ARG A 264 -32.14 41.61 -23.56
N LYS A 265 -31.83 40.50 -24.25
CA LYS A 265 -30.88 39.48 -23.81
C LYS A 265 -29.53 39.62 -24.52
N ARG A 266 -28.46 39.22 -23.83
CA ARG A 266 -27.10 39.05 -24.37
C ARG A 266 -26.56 37.66 -24.04
N ASN A 267 -25.57 37.21 -24.80
CA ASN A 267 -24.95 35.90 -24.55
C ASN A 267 -23.92 36.00 -23.42
N ILE A 268 -23.86 34.96 -22.59
CA ILE A 268 -22.74 34.76 -21.69
C ILE A 268 -22.10 33.39 -21.95
N THR A 269 -20.80 33.41 -22.21
CA THR A 269 -19.98 32.23 -22.43
C THR A 269 -19.08 32.03 -21.21
N VAL A 270 -19.18 30.87 -20.57
CA VAL A 270 -18.32 30.49 -19.45
C VAL A 270 -17.34 29.43 -19.93
N LEU A 271 -16.05 29.75 -19.88
CA LEU A 271 -14.96 28.91 -20.32
C LEU A 271 -14.24 28.32 -19.11
N HIS A 272 -14.09 27.01 -19.07
CA HIS A 272 -13.25 26.32 -18.10
C HIS A 272 -11.99 25.86 -18.84
N LYS A 273 -10.81 26.38 -18.46
CA LYS A 273 -9.55 26.14 -19.16
C LYS A 273 -8.47 25.59 -18.25
N ASP A 274 -7.60 24.74 -18.80
CA ASP A 274 -6.36 24.36 -18.14
C ASP A 274 -5.40 25.55 -18.07
N ARG A 275 -4.81 25.76 -16.90
CA ARG A 275 -3.95 26.92 -16.61
C ARG A 275 -2.63 26.91 -17.37
N TYR A 276 -2.06 25.75 -17.64
CA TYR A 276 -0.71 25.60 -18.16
C TYR A 276 -0.66 25.59 -19.69
N ASP A 277 -1.66 25.01 -20.35
CA ASP A 277 -1.70 24.93 -21.81
C ASP A 277 -2.88 25.70 -22.45
N GLY A 278 -3.77 26.28 -21.64
CA GLY A 278 -4.89 27.08 -22.14
C GLY A 278 -6.01 26.25 -22.78
N ARG A 279 -5.91 24.92 -22.76
CA ARG A 279 -6.87 24.02 -23.40
C ARG A 279 -8.25 24.19 -22.79
N LEU A 280 -9.26 24.26 -23.66
CA LEU A 280 -10.66 24.29 -23.26
C LEU A 280 -11.08 22.92 -22.70
N LEU A 281 -11.56 22.90 -21.45
CA LEU A 281 -12.02 21.71 -20.76
C LEU A 281 -13.55 21.57 -20.85
N LEU A 282 -14.26 22.69 -20.67
CA LEU A 282 -15.70 22.80 -20.76
C LEU A 282 -16.10 24.22 -21.19
N GLN A 283 -17.14 24.34 -22.00
CA GLN A 283 -17.78 25.61 -22.35
C GLN A 283 -19.27 25.53 -22.06
N GLU A 284 -19.80 26.52 -21.35
CA GLU A 284 -21.23 26.69 -21.09
C GLU A 284 -21.69 27.98 -21.80
N ASN A 285 -22.77 27.90 -22.59
CA ASN A 285 -23.36 29.04 -23.29
C ASN A 285 -24.75 29.30 -22.73
N ASN A 286 -24.98 30.51 -22.20
CA ASN A 286 -26.25 30.93 -21.63
C ASN A 286 -26.68 32.29 -22.22
N THR A 287 -27.93 32.68 -21.98
CA THR A 287 -28.43 34.04 -22.31
C THR A 287 -28.97 34.69 -21.04
N GLN A 288 -28.76 35.99 -20.91
CA GLN A 288 -29.17 36.74 -19.72
C GLN A 288 -29.65 38.15 -20.09
N ASP A 289 -30.66 38.65 -19.35
CA ASP A 289 -31.25 39.97 -19.56
C ASP A 289 -30.23 41.07 -19.21
N ILE A 290 -30.09 42.07 -20.08
CA ILE A 290 -29.26 43.25 -19.84
C ILE A 290 -29.74 43.94 -18.55
N GLY A 291 -28.81 44.33 -17.69
CA GLY A 291 -29.09 44.97 -16.39
C GLY A 291 -29.37 43.99 -15.24
N SER A 292 -29.56 42.70 -15.51
CA SER A 292 -29.71 41.68 -14.45
C SER A 292 -28.37 41.26 -13.83
N SER A 293 -28.38 40.80 -12.58
CA SER A 293 -27.19 40.28 -11.90
C SER A 293 -26.87 38.84 -12.33
N TYR A 294 -25.60 38.53 -12.59
CA TYR A 294 -25.13 37.17 -12.85
C TYR A 294 -24.18 36.68 -11.75
N SER A 295 -24.09 35.36 -11.58
CA SER A 295 -23.15 34.69 -10.67
C SER A 295 -22.84 33.29 -11.18
N TYR A 296 -21.59 33.05 -11.58
CA TYR A 296 -21.11 31.73 -12.03
C TYR A 296 -20.02 31.22 -11.10
N SER A 297 -20.08 29.93 -10.77
CA SER A 297 -19.09 29.23 -9.94
C SER A 297 -18.26 28.27 -10.78
N PRO A 298 -16.96 28.08 -10.49
CA PRO A 298 -16.18 27.02 -11.10
C PRO A 298 -16.73 25.65 -10.66
N LYS A 299 -16.71 24.67 -11.56
CA LYS A 299 -16.90 23.26 -11.19
C LYS A 299 -15.72 22.82 -10.31
N ASN A 300 -15.95 22.02 -9.26
CA ASN A 300 -14.89 21.52 -8.37
C ASN A 300 -15.24 20.12 -7.83
N PRO A 301 -14.57 19.04 -8.27
CA PRO A 301 -13.61 18.98 -9.37
C PRO A 301 -14.29 19.06 -10.75
N LEU A 302 -13.50 19.31 -11.79
CA LEU A 302 -13.91 19.14 -13.20
C LEU A 302 -13.24 17.88 -13.77
N ASN A 303 -14.04 16.92 -14.23
CA ASN A 303 -13.53 15.68 -14.82
C ASN A 303 -13.59 15.75 -16.35
N LYS A 304 -12.47 15.49 -17.03
CA LYS A 304 -12.39 15.52 -18.50
C LYS A 304 -11.38 14.48 -19.00
N ASP A 305 -11.83 13.61 -19.89
CA ASP A 305 -11.02 12.57 -20.54
C ASP A 305 -10.25 11.68 -19.53
N GLY A 306 -10.93 11.28 -18.45
CA GLY A 306 -10.35 10.48 -17.36
C GLY A 306 -9.44 11.25 -16.39
N ASN A 307 -9.24 12.55 -16.60
CA ASN A 307 -8.42 13.41 -15.73
C ASN A 307 -9.27 14.27 -14.81
N ILE A 308 -8.73 14.56 -13.63
CA ILE A 308 -9.34 15.43 -12.62
C ILE A 308 -8.64 16.78 -12.66
N PHE A 309 -9.40 17.86 -12.77
CA PHE A 309 -8.93 19.23 -12.79
C PHE A 309 -9.53 19.99 -11.59
N ILE A 310 -8.67 20.64 -10.80
CA ILE A 310 -9.05 21.43 -9.62
C ILE A 310 -8.94 22.91 -9.96
N PRO A 311 -9.98 23.74 -9.68
CA PRO A 311 -9.95 25.15 -10.02
C PRO A 311 -8.92 25.92 -9.17
N GLU A 312 -8.29 26.95 -9.74
CA GLU A 312 -7.36 27.84 -9.01
C GLU A 312 -8.06 28.62 -7.88
N SER A 313 -9.35 28.88 -8.04
CA SER A 313 -10.18 29.58 -7.06
C SER A 313 -11.56 28.94 -7.04
N THR A 314 -12.18 28.91 -5.86
CA THR A 314 -13.58 28.47 -5.68
C THR A 314 -14.56 29.65 -5.68
N ASN A 315 -14.06 30.88 -5.84
CA ASN A 315 -14.89 32.08 -5.82
C ASN A 315 -15.78 32.18 -7.06
N ASN A 316 -16.99 32.72 -6.86
CA ASN A 316 -17.89 33.02 -7.95
C ASN A 316 -17.40 34.27 -8.72
N GLN A 317 -17.57 34.27 -10.03
CA GLN A 317 -17.50 35.50 -10.83
C GLN A 317 -18.91 36.09 -10.93
N THR A 318 -19.09 37.31 -10.42
CA THR A 318 -20.38 38.00 -10.32
C THR A 318 -20.32 39.38 -10.98
N GLY A 319 -21.48 39.93 -11.34
CA GLY A 319 -21.59 41.27 -11.94
C GLY A 319 -22.99 41.60 -12.45
N ILE A 320 -23.13 42.73 -13.14
CA ILE A 320 -24.35 43.15 -13.83
C ILE A 320 -24.17 42.93 -15.35
N MET A 321 -25.16 42.35 -16.01
CA MET A 321 -25.09 42.00 -17.43
C MET A 321 -25.00 43.27 -18.30
N PRO A 322 -23.90 43.49 -19.05
CA PRO A 322 -23.73 44.67 -19.88
C PRO A 322 -24.50 44.55 -21.21
N ASN A 323 -24.57 45.65 -21.97
CA ASN A 323 -25.12 45.66 -23.33
C ASN A 323 -24.13 45.11 -24.38
N GLN A 324 -23.43 44.02 -24.06
CA GLN A 324 -22.56 43.29 -24.96
C GLN A 324 -22.44 41.84 -24.48
N ASP A 325 -22.02 40.95 -25.38
CA ASP A 325 -21.77 39.55 -25.00
C ASP A 325 -20.59 39.48 -24.02
N LEU A 326 -20.70 38.60 -23.03
CA LEU A 326 -19.74 38.49 -21.92
C LEU A 326 -19.07 37.12 -21.93
N THR A 327 -17.76 37.07 -21.74
CA THR A 327 -17.02 35.81 -21.55
C THR A 327 -16.37 35.78 -20.16
N LEU A 328 -16.71 34.76 -19.37
CA LEU A 328 -16.11 34.46 -18.07
C LEU A 328 -15.15 33.28 -18.22
N THR A 329 -13.99 33.32 -17.57
CA THR A 329 -13.00 32.21 -17.62
C THR A 329 -12.62 31.74 -16.22
N PHE A 330 -12.75 30.44 -15.98
CA PHE A 330 -12.24 29.75 -14.79
C PHE A 330 -11.03 28.90 -15.17
N TRP A 331 -9.94 29.06 -14.42
CA TRP A 331 -8.68 28.36 -14.64
C TRP A 331 -8.53 27.16 -13.71
N TYR A 332 -7.96 26.09 -14.24
CA TYR A 332 -7.84 24.80 -13.56
C TYR A 332 -6.43 24.24 -13.63
N ASN A 333 -6.04 23.56 -12.55
CA ASN A 333 -4.81 22.77 -12.49
C ASN A 333 -5.14 21.28 -12.50
N LEU A 334 -4.42 20.54 -13.34
CA LEU A 334 -4.52 19.10 -13.45
C LEU A 334 -4.02 18.40 -12.17
N GLU A 335 -4.81 17.50 -11.58
CA GLU A 335 -4.39 16.64 -10.47
C GLU A 335 -3.68 15.39 -10.99
N ARG A 336 -2.55 15.05 -10.37
CA ARG A 336 -1.77 13.85 -10.65
C ARG A 336 -1.45 13.07 -9.39
N ASN A 337 -1.37 11.76 -9.57
CA ASN A 337 -0.92 10.86 -8.52
C ASN A 337 0.61 10.76 -8.56
N ILE A 338 1.21 10.85 -7.40
CA ILE A 338 2.60 10.48 -7.18
C ILE A 338 2.59 9.17 -6.40
N ASN A 339 2.98 8.09 -7.07
CA ASN A 339 3.07 6.76 -6.49
C ASN A 339 4.50 6.52 -5.99
N ILE A 340 4.67 6.46 -4.68
CA ILE A 340 5.95 6.19 -4.02
C ILE A 340 6.00 4.71 -3.70
N GLN A 341 6.87 3.98 -4.39
CA GLN A 341 7.06 2.54 -4.25
C GLN A 341 8.35 2.24 -3.49
N HIS A 342 8.23 1.47 -2.43
CA HIS A 342 9.36 0.91 -1.68
C HIS A 342 9.52 -0.55 -2.09
N ILE A 343 10.65 -0.88 -2.70
CA ILE A 343 10.86 -2.16 -3.39
C ILE A 343 12.07 -2.86 -2.79
N ASP A 344 11.95 -4.16 -2.56
CA ASP A 344 13.10 -5.01 -2.21
C ASP A 344 13.95 -5.21 -3.46
N ALA A 345 15.19 -4.75 -3.41
CA ALA A 345 16.10 -4.73 -4.55
C ALA A 345 16.59 -6.11 -4.96
N ARG A 346 16.51 -7.10 -4.05
CA ARG A 346 17.07 -8.43 -4.28
C ARG A 346 16.09 -9.35 -4.97
N ASP A 347 14.81 -9.29 -4.58
CA ASP A 347 13.74 -10.15 -5.11
C ASP A 347 12.65 -9.39 -5.89
N GLY A 348 12.70 -8.05 -5.90
CA GLY A 348 11.76 -7.20 -6.64
C GLY A 348 10.41 -7.01 -5.95
N THR A 349 10.22 -7.54 -4.74
CA THR A 349 8.96 -7.48 -4.02
C THR A 349 8.59 -6.04 -3.66
N LEU A 350 7.34 -5.64 -3.90
CA LEU A 350 6.80 -4.37 -3.42
C LEU A 350 6.57 -4.45 -1.90
N ILE A 351 7.39 -3.73 -1.12
CA ILE A 351 7.34 -3.69 0.34
C ILE A 351 6.17 -2.81 0.80
N LYS A 352 6.04 -1.63 0.19
CA LYS A 352 4.99 -0.65 0.50
C LYS A 352 4.77 0.28 -0.69
N GLN A 353 3.53 0.73 -0.89
CA GLN A 353 3.22 1.81 -1.80
C GLN A 353 2.41 2.89 -1.09
N GLU A 354 2.77 4.15 -1.33
CA GLU A 354 2.05 5.34 -0.89
C GLU A 354 1.65 6.15 -2.12
N THR A 355 0.49 6.79 -2.10
CA THR A 355 0.00 7.60 -3.21
C THR A 355 -0.41 8.96 -2.70
N ASP A 356 0.28 9.99 -3.19
CA ASP A 356 -0.01 11.39 -2.89
C ASP A 356 -0.63 12.08 -4.11
N LYS A 357 -1.60 12.95 -3.88
CA LYS A 357 -2.21 13.77 -4.93
C LYS A 357 -1.60 15.17 -4.92
N LYS A 358 -1.14 15.62 -6.08
CA LYS A 358 -0.54 16.95 -6.28
C LYS A 358 -1.07 17.59 -7.55
N LEU A 359 -1.12 18.91 -7.54
CA LEU A 359 -1.51 19.68 -8.73
C LEU A 359 -0.30 19.91 -9.64
N ARG A 360 -0.53 19.91 -10.95
CA ARG A 360 0.46 20.29 -11.97
C ARG A 360 1.11 21.63 -11.58
N GLY A 361 2.43 21.68 -11.72
CA GLY A 361 3.32 22.78 -11.32
C GLY A 361 3.68 22.86 -9.84
N GLN A 362 3.05 22.08 -8.95
CA GLN A 362 3.54 21.94 -7.58
C GLN A 362 4.86 21.16 -7.55
N GLN A 363 5.71 21.48 -6.57
CA GLN A 363 6.93 20.72 -6.30
C GLN A 363 6.61 19.49 -5.44
N TYR A 364 7.37 18.43 -5.66
CA TYR A 364 7.38 17.22 -4.82
C TYR A 364 8.81 16.86 -4.42
N SER A 365 8.95 16.20 -3.28
CA SER A 365 10.23 15.76 -2.73
C SER A 365 10.01 14.62 -1.75
N TYR A 366 10.55 13.43 -2.06
CA TYR A 366 10.41 12.23 -1.25
C TYR A 366 11.78 11.64 -0.94
N SER A 367 11.92 11.11 0.28
CA SER A 367 13.14 10.44 0.74
C SER A 367 12.85 8.96 1.01
N PRO A 368 13.87 8.09 0.92
CA PRO A 368 13.72 6.71 1.37
C PRO A 368 13.32 6.67 2.85
N ARG A 369 12.32 5.84 3.17
CA ARG A 369 11.92 5.52 4.53
C ARG A 369 13.03 4.81 5.32
N ASN A 370 12.97 4.96 6.64
CA ASN A 370 13.92 4.37 7.58
C ASN A 370 13.24 3.49 8.65
N ASP A 371 12.00 3.07 8.45
CA ASP A 371 11.17 2.33 9.40
C ASP A 371 10.71 0.95 8.87
N LEU A 372 11.08 0.60 7.64
CA LEU A 372 10.69 -0.65 6.99
C LEU A 372 11.46 -1.87 7.55
N GLN A 373 10.79 -3.03 7.65
CA GLN A 373 11.35 -4.26 8.21
C GLN A 373 10.99 -5.53 7.40
N LYS A 374 11.88 -6.53 7.43
CA LYS A 374 11.68 -7.91 6.94
C LYS A 374 11.97 -8.86 8.10
N GLY A 375 10.91 -9.33 8.79
CA GLY A 375 11.07 -10.09 10.03
C GLY A 375 11.79 -9.26 11.10
N SER A 376 12.90 -9.77 11.64
CA SER A 376 13.73 -9.06 12.62
C SER A 376 14.73 -8.08 11.99
N PHE A 377 14.86 -8.05 10.67
CA PHE A 377 15.84 -7.20 9.97
C PHE A 377 15.20 -5.89 9.52
N LYS A 378 15.90 -4.79 9.76
CA LYS A 378 15.51 -3.47 9.27
C LYS A 378 16.02 -3.29 7.84
N TYR A 379 15.13 -2.92 6.91
CA TYR A 379 15.52 -2.61 5.54
C TYR A 379 16.47 -1.41 5.50
N ARG A 380 17.55 -1.54 4.75
CA ARG A 380 18.45 -0.44 4.42
C ARG A 380 18.10 0.09 3.03
N PRO A 381 18.00 1.41 2.83
CA PRO A 381 17.90 1.98 1.50
C PRO A 381 19.24 1.86 0.74
N ILE A 382 19.20 1.40 -0.51
CA ILE A 382 20.40 1.30 -1.36
C ILE A 382 20.98 2.68 -1.70
N SER A 383 20.10 3.67 -1.86
CA SER A 383 20.47 5.07 -2.05
C SER A 383 19.70 5.93 -1.06
N SER A 384 20.37 6.92 -0.48
CA SER A 384 19.76 7.96 0.36
C SER A 384 19.32 9.19 -0.43
N GLU A 385 19.37 9.13 -1.77
CA GLU A 385 19.04 10.25 -2.65
C GLU A 385 17.56 10.64 -2.54
N VAL A 386 17.32 11.95 -2.39
CA VAL A 386 15.98 12.53 -2.37
C VAL A 386 15.48 12.68 -3.80
N GLN A 387 14.34 12.08 -4.09
CA GLN A 387 13.71 12.16 -5.40
C GLN A 387 12.73 13.34 -5.41
N SER A 388 13.04 14.36 -6.20
CA SER A 388 12.28 15.63 -6.24
C SER A 388 12.06 16.11 -7.67
N GLY A 389 11.08 17.01 -7.84
CA GLY A 389 10.76 17.58 -9.14
C GLY A 389 9.45 18.36 -9.14
N THR A 390 9.00 18.73 -10.33
CA THR A 390 7.74 19.47 -10.55
C THR A 390 6.72 18.57 -11.22
N VAL A 391 5.47 18.61 -10.76
CA VAL A 391 4.39 17.78 -11.33
C VAL A 391 4.04 18.25 -12.75
N GLY A 392 4.16 17.34 -13.71
CA GLY A 392 3.86 17.56 -15.12
C GLY A 392 2.48 17.02 -15.55
N ASN A 393 2.41 16.51 -16.78
CA ASN A 393 1.15 16.06 -17.40
C ASN A 393 0.77 14.62 -17.07
N ASN A 394 1.69 13.82 -16.51
CA ASN A 394 1.52 12.40 -16.26
C ASN A 394 1.64 12.12 -14.76
N ASP A 395 1.05 11.01 -14.32
CA ASP A 395 1.31 10.46 -12.99
C ASP A 395 2.79 10.12 -12.86
N ILE A 396 3.32 10.26 -11.65
CA ILE A 396 4.75 10.09 -11.36
C ILE A 396 4.90 8.85 -10.49
N THR A 397 5.84 7.99 -10.85
CA THR A 397 6.21 6.83 -10.02
C THR A 397 7.64 6.99 -9.54
N ILE A 398 7.82 7.06 -8.23
CA ILE A 398 9.12 7.15 -7.56
C ILE A 398 9.41 5.80 -6.94
N LYS A 399 10.60 5.25 -7.17
CA LYS A 399 11.01 3.96 -6.65
C LYS A 399 12.21 4.11 -5.72
N PHE A 400 12.05 3.66 -4.49
CA PHE A 400 13.14 3.50 -3.53
C PHE A 400 13.42 2.02 -3.35
N TYR A 401 14.70 1.64 -3.53
CA TYR A 401 15.14 0.27 -3.43
C TYR A 401 15.83 -0.01 -2.10
N TYR A 402 15.50 -1.14 -1.50
CA TYR A 402 15.95 -1.54 -0.18
C TYR A 402 16.51 -2.94 -0.18
N ASP A 403 17.40 -3.24 0.76
CA ASP A 403 17.87 -4.58 1.00
C ASP A 403 18.02 -4.89 2.49
N VAL A 404 17.99 -6.18 2.81
CA VAL A 404 18.51 -6.75 4.06
C VAL A 404 19.58 -7.80 3.73
N PRO A 405 20.34 -8.32 4.71
CA PRO A 405 21.27 -9.41 4.46
C PRO A 405 20.58 -10.63 3.82
N LEU A 406 21.30 -11.37 2.98
CA LEU A 406 20.82 -12.57 2.31
C LEU A 406 20.68 -13.75 3.27
N VAL A 407 21.69 -13.89 4.13
CA VAL A 407 21.87 -15.02 5.05
C VAL A 407 22.39 -14.50 6.38
N GLN A 408 21.91 -15.10 7.46
CA GLN A 408 22.50 -14.98 8.78
C GLN A 408 23.35 -16.22 9.05
N ALA A 409 24.61 -16.04 9.45
CA ALA A 409 25.56 -17.12 9.67
C ALA A 409 26.37 -16.91 10.95
N GLY A 410 26.80 -17.98 11.58
CA GLY A 410 27.71 -17.94 12.72
C GLY A 410 28.41 -19.27 12.92
N LEU A 411 29.61 -19.25 13.47
CA LEU A 411 30.26 -20.46 13.96
C LEU A 411 29.41 -21.02 15.09
N LYS A 412 29.22 -22.34 15.12
CA LYS A 412 28.52 -23.01 16.21
C LYS A 412 29.49 -23.83 17.03
N LYS A 413 30.27 -24.68 16.36
CA LYS A 413 31.14 -25.65 16.99
C LYS A 413 32.34 -25.98 16.11
N ILE A 414 33.49 -26.20 16.74
CA ILE A 414 34.69 -26.74 16.09
C ILE A 414 35.20 -27.93 16.90
N GLN A 415 35.58 -29.01 16.21
CA GLN A 415 36.20 -30.19 16.78
C GLN A 415 37.53 -30.46 16.08
N ILE A 416 38.63 -30.63 16.82
CA ILE A 416 39.92 -31.05 16.26
C ILE A 416 40.28 -32.42 16.83
N TYR A 417 40.44 -33.40 15.94
CA TYR A 417 40.76 -34.78 16.28
C TYR A 417 42.28 -34.99 16.29
N THR A 418 42.75 -35.74 17.27
CA THR A 418 44.16 -36.13 17.38
C THR A 418 44.48 -37.19 16.33
N ASP A 419 45.57 -37.02 15.60
CA ASP A 419 46.13 -38.04 14.71
C ASP A 419 47.66 -37.82 14.59
N LEU A 420 48.33 -38.65 13.80
CA LEU A 420 49.74 -38.49 13.46
C LEU A 420 50.02 -37.11 12.86
N ALA A 421 51.09 -36.47 13.34
CA ALA A 421 51.59 -35.23 12.76
C ALA A 421 51.83 -35.35 11.25
N SER A 422 52.27 -36.51 10.76
CA SER A 422 52.51 -36.78 9.34
C SER A 422 51.24 -36.87 8.49
N LYS A 423 50.08 -37.15 9.08
CA LYS A 423 48.78 -37.23 8.39
C LYS A 423 48.01 -35.91 8.36
N GLY A 424 48.30 -35.02 9.30
CA GLY A 424 47.45 -33.86 9.57
C GLY A 424 46.37 -34.14 10.61
N LEU A 425 45.74 -33.09 11.13
CA LEU A 425 44.67 -33.23 12.13
C LEU A 425 43.30 -33.02 11.49
N PRO A 426 42.38 -34.00 11.55
CA PRO A 426 41.01 -33.82 11.08
C PRO A 426 40.27 -32.77 11.91
N VAL A 427 39.53 -31.90 11.24
CA VAL A 427 38.73 -30.83 11.84
C VAL A 427 37.29 -30.92 11.34
N LYS A 428 36.33 -30.90 12.25
CA LYS A 428 34.91 -30.79 11.93
C LYS A 428 34.36 -29.46 12.43
N VAL A 429 33.58 -28.81 11.58
CA VAL A 429 33.00 -27.50 11.84
C VAL A 429 31.50 -27.59 11.67
N GLU A 430 30.76 -27.04 12.62
CA GLU A 430 29.33 -26.78 12.51
C GLU A 430 29.08 -25.27 12.54
N LEU A 431 28.16 -24.81 11.69
CA LEU A 431 27.72 -23.43 11.55
C LEU A 431 26.22 -23.35 11.81
N ASP A 432 25.79 -22.27 12.47
CA ASP A 432 24.39 -21.85 12.41
C ASP A 432 24.20 -21.03 11.13
N LYS A 433 23.21 -21.42 10.32
CA LYS A 433 22.89 -20.77 9.04
C LYS A 433 21.39 -20.63 8.90
N LYS A 434 20.92 -19.43 8.58
CA LYS A 434 19.52 -19.13 8.26
C LYS A 434 19.43 -18.25 7.03
N PHE A 435 18.72 -18.71 6.01
CA PHE A 435 18.40 -17.88 4.85
C PHE A 435 17.33 -16.85 5.22
N ILE A 436 17.57 -15.59 4.85
CA ILE A 436 16.63 -14.48 5.02
C ILE A 436 15.82 -14.29 3.74
N TYR A 437 16.41 -14.61 2.59
CA TYR A 437 15.76 -14.69 1.28
C TYR A 437 15.71 -16.13 0.77
N ASP A 438 14.85 -16.36 -0.21
CA ASP A 438 14.85 -17.62 -0.95
C ASP A 438 16.20 -17.87 -1.67
N GLU A 439 16.61 -19.14 -1.75
CA GLU A 439 17.88 -19.55 -2.36
C GLU A 439 17.97 -19.33 -3.88
N SER A 440 16.84 -19.04 -4.52
CA SER A 440 16.74 -18.69 -5.94
C SER A 440 17.17 -17.26 -6.27
N VAL A 441 17.24 -16.36 -5.26
CA VAL A 441 17.67 -14.97 -5.46
C VAL A 441 19.09 -14.92 -6.03
N ALA A 442 19.26 -14.19 -7.13
CA ALA A 442 20.52 -14.18 -7.91
C ALA A 442 21.75 -13.76 -7.09
N ASP A 443 21.57 -12.86 -6.12
CA ASP A 443 22.63 -12.39 -5.24
C ASP A 443 23.20 -13.47 -4.33
N MET A 444 22.42 -14.52 -4.00
CA MET A 444 22.87 -15.64 -3.16
C MET A 444 24.10 -16.35 -3.76
N ALA A 445 24.17 -16.43 -5.09
CA ALA A 445 25.29 -17.02 -5.81
C ALA A 445 26.48 -16.08 -6.01
N LYS A 446 26.30 -14.76 -5.81
CA LYS A 446 27.34 -13.74 -6.00
C LYS A 446 28.02 -13.32 -4.70
N SER A 447 27.26 -13.26 -3.62
CA SER A 447 27.77 -12.86 -2.30
C SER A 447 28.74 -13.89 -1.76
N LYS A 448 30.00 -13.50 -1.60
CA LYS A 448 31.08 -14.38 -1.13
C LYS A 448 31.16 -14.41 0.39
N VAL A 449 31.63 -15.52 0.94
CA VAL A 449 31.99 -15.70 2.34
C VAL A 449 33.09 -16.75 2.44
N LYS A 450 34.10 -16.50 3.28
CA LYS A 450 35.26 -17.37 3.44
C LYS A 450 35.29 -17.95 4.84
N LEU A 451 35.61 -19.24 4.93
CA LEU A 451 35.95 -19.90 6.19
C LEU A 451 37.44 -20.20 6.19
N SER A 452 38.16 -19.62 7.15
CA SER A 452 39.62 -19.77 7.26
C SER A 452 40.02 -20.29 8.62
N LEU A 453 40.87 -21.32 8.63
CA LEU A 453 41.52 -21.82 9.83
C LEU A 453 42.92 -21.24 9.94
N TYR A 454 43.22 -20.65 11.09
CA TYR A 454 44.47 -19.97 11.38
C TYR A 454 45.30 -20.75 12.39
N ASP A 455 46.60 -20.74 12.15
CA ASP A 455 47.65 -21.08 13.09
C ASP A 455 48.37 -19.78 13.49
N GLY A 456 48.04 -19.26 14.68
CA GLY A 456 48.41 -17.89 15.06
C GLY A 456 47.83 -16.88 14.07
N ASN A 457 48.70 -16.15 13.37
CA ASN A 457 48.31 -15.17 12.35
C ASN A 457 48.30 -15.73 10.92
N ASN A 458 48.73 -16.99 10.73
CA ASN A 458 48.87 -17.59 9.40
C ASN A 458 47.63 -18.40 9.05
N ALA A 459 46.94 -18.05 7.97
CA ALA A 459 45.86 -18.88 7.43
C ALA A 459 46.47 -20.16 6.84
N ILE A 460 46.13 -21.32 7.42
CA ILE A 460 46.63 -22.63 6.98
C ILE A 460 45.63 -23.36 6.09
N ILE A 461 44.35 -22.98 6.16
CA ILE A 461 43.27 -23.48 5.30
C ILE A 461 42.32 -22.31 5.06
N SER A 462 41.90 -22.11 3.81
CA SER A 462 40.83 -21.19 3.46
C SER A 462 39.91 -21.86 2.44
N LYS A 463 38.60 -21.82 2.70
CA LYS A 463 37.57 -22.31 1.78
C LYS A 463 36.62 -21.17 1.44
N ASP A 464 36.47 -20.90 0.15
CA ASP A 464 35.55 -19.89 -0.36
C ASP A 464 34.17 -20.52 -0.61
N TYR A 465 33.14 -19.80 -0.16
CA TYR A 465 31.74 -20.13 -0.36
C TYR A 465 31.00 -18.91 -0.87
N THR A 466 29.76 -19.13 -1.27
CA THR A 466 28.77 -18.08 -1.49
C THR A 466 27.71 -18.17 -0.39
N ALA A 467 26.89 -17.14 -0.22
CA ALA A 467 25.75 -17.18 0.70
C ALA A 467 24.89 -18.44 0.44
N LYS A 468 24.73 -18.84 -0.83
CA LYS A 468 24.06 -20.08 -1.24
C LYS A 468 24.79 -21.35 -0.77
N THR A 469 26.08 -21.47 -1.08
CA THR A 469 26.83 -22.72 -0.91
C THR A 469 27.43 -22.92 0.48
N LEU A 470 27.36 -21.92 1.36
CA LEU A 470 27.85 -22.02 2.74
C LEU A 470 27.16 -23.20 3.45
N PRO A 471 27.90 -24.24 3.90
CA PRO A 471 27.30 -25.42 4.48
C PRO A 471 27.01 -25.24 5.97
N GLN A 472 26.11 -26.04 6.55
CA GLN A 472 25.94 -26.11 8.01
C GLN A 472 27.01 -26.99 8.68
N LYS A 473 27.60 -27.93 7.95
CA LYS A 473 28.66 -28.84 8.43
C LYS A 473 29.77 -28.94 7.39
N LEU A 474 31.01 -28.92 7.86
CA LEU A 474 32.19 -28.94 7.01
C LEU A 474 33.32 -29.72 7.67
N ASP A 475 33.99 -30.54 6.87
CA ASP A 475 35.22 -31.21 7.25
C ASP A 475 36.44 -30.51 6.63
N MET A 476 37.52 -30.41 7.40
CA MET A 476 38.81 -29.85 7.01
C MET A 476 39.94 -30.70 7.61
N THR A 477 41.17 -30.52 7.15
CA THR A 477 42.35 -31.19 7.73
C THR A 477 43.48 -30.19 7.89
N ILE A 478 43.95 -29.99 9.12
CA ILE A 478 45.16 -29.20 9.39
C ILE A 478 46.34 -29.90 8.71
N PRO A 479 47.09 -29.22 7.82
CA PRO A 479 48.16 -29.84 7.05
C PRO A 479 49.33 -30.26 7.94
N SER A 480 50.02 -31.34 7.56
CA SER A 480 51.14 -31.93 8.30
C SER A 480 52.40 -31.07 8.33
N ASN A 481 52.55 -30.14 7.39
CA ASN A 481 53.78 -29.34 7.18
C ASN A 481 54.31 -28.64 8.44
N ASN A 482 53.41 -28.18 9.31
CA ASN A 482 53.75 -27.41 10.52
C ASN A 482 53.48 -28.18 11.82
N LEU A 483 53.14 -29.47 11.72
CA LEU A 483 52.84 -30.32 12.87
C LEU A 483 54.10 -31.04 13.36
N LYS A 484 54.28 -31.10 14.68
CA LYS A 484 55.34 -31.90 15.31
C LYS A 484 54.71 -33.06 16.05
N LYS A 485 55.42 -34.19 16.18
CA LYS A 485 55.00 -35.30 17.05
C LYS A 485 54.82 -34.81 18.49
N ASP A 486 53.81 -35.32 19.19
CA ASP A 486 53.53 -35.02 20.61
C ASP A 486 53.49 -33.51 20.91
N SER A 487 52.72 -32.76 20.12
CA SER A 487 52.63 -31.32 20.23
C SER A 487 51.19 -30.85 20.40
N LYS A 488 51.06 -29.70 21.06
CA LYS A 488 49.80 -29.00 21.29
C LYS A 488 49.89 -27.62 20.65
N LYS A 489 48.86 -27.20 19.91
CA LYS A 489 48.77 -25.85 19.35
C LYS A 489 47.33 -25.37 19.26
N ALA A 490 47.09 -24.07 19.47
CA ALA A 490 45.77 -23.46 19.30
C ALA A 490 45.51 -23.10 17.83
N TYR A 491 44.30 -23.38 17.35
CA TYR A 491 43.85 -23.04 16.00
C TYR A 491 42.57 -22.22 16.05
N THR A 492 42.50 -21.16 15.24
CA THR A 492 41.36 -20.21 15.23
C THR A 492 40.64 -20.27 13.89
N LEU A 493 39.37 -20.64 13.91
CA LEU A 493 38.48 -20.59 12.75
C LEU A 493 37.81 -19.22 12.67
N LYS A 494 37.72 -18.64 11.48
CA LYS A 494 37.07 -17.34 11.23
C LYS A 494 36.10 -17.40 10.06
N ILE A 495 34.99 -16.68 10.18
CA ILE A 495 34.12 -16.27 9.07
C ILE A 495 34.59 -14.90 8.60
N GLU A 496 35.06 -14.78 7.36
CA GLU A 496 35.65 -13.55 6.84
C GLU A 496 35.38 -13.35 5.33
N GLY A 497 35.86 -12.24 4.77
CA GLY A 497 35.76 -11.98 3.32
C GLY A 497 34.33 -11.86 2.78
N TYR A 498 33.37 -11.51 3.65
CA TYR A 498 31.97 -11.30 3.29
C TYR A 498 31.62 -9.81 3.22
N ASP A 499 30.60 -9.50 2.44
CA ASP A 499 29.96 -8.18 2.49
C ASP A 499 28.96 -8.16 3.64
N LYS A 500 29.15 -7.26 4.62
CA LYS A 500 28.27 -7.05 5.78
C LYS A 500 26.82 -6.71 5.39
N ASN A 501 26.63 -6.25 4.16
CA ASN A 501 25.34 -5.92 3.59
C ASN A 501 24.59 -7.15 3.09
N ALA A 502 25.29 -8.26 2.87
CA ALA A 502 24.79 -9.49 2.29
C ALA A 502 24.87 -10.68 3.26
N VAL A 503 25.81 -10.68 4.21
CA VAL A 503 25.92 -11.70 5.25
C VAL A 503 25.86 -11.02 6.61
N ASP A 504 24.86 -11.38 7.40
CA ASP A 504 24.76 -11.01 8.81
C ASP A 504 25.49 -12.07 9.65
N VAL A 505 26.55 -11.68 10.36
CA VAL A 505 27.27 -12.60 11.24
C VAL A 505 26.73 -12.47 12.66
N ILE A 506 26.29 -13.59 13.24
CA ILE A 506 25.77 -13.66 14.61
C ILE A 506 26.84 -13.10 15.56
N ALA A 507 26.42 -12.22 16.47
CA ALA A 507 27.33 -11.54 17.39
C ALA A 507 28.18 -12.55 18.19
N ASN A 508 29.51 -12.32 18.22
CA ASN A 508 30.51 -13.17 18.87
C ASN A 508 30.65 -14.60 18.29
N ALA A 509 30.09 -14.85 17.10
CA ALA A 509 30.18 -16.13 16.40
C ALA A 509 30.99 -16.02 15.09
N ASP A 510 31.80 -14.98 14.92
CA ASP A 510 32.67 -14.76 13.77
C ASP A 510 34.00 -15.51 13.89
N THR A 511 34.43 -15.83 15.13
CA THR A 511 35.69 -16.51 15.43
C THR A 511 35.56 -17.56 16.53
N LEU A 512 36.30 -18.68 16.41
CA LEU A 512 36.29 -19.75 17.40
C LEU A 512 37.66 -20.46 17.46
N THR A 513 38.24 -20.56 18.66
CA THR A 513 39.58 -21.12 18.88
C THR A 513 39.55 -22.40 19.70
N THR A 514 40.14 -23.49 19.21
CA THR A 514 40.31 -24.75 19.96
C THR A 514 41.72 -25.34 19.77
N ASP A 515 42.14 -26.20 20.69
CA ASP A 515 43.48 -26.78 20.70
C ASP A 515 43.56 -28.06 19.83
N GLY A 516 44.50 -28.12 18.89
CA GLY A 516 44.88 -29.36 18.21
C GLY A 516 46.02 -30.07 18.92
N TYR A 517 45.91 -31.39 19.03
CA TYR A 517 46.94 -32.26 19.57
C TYR A 517 47.38 -33.26 18.51
N THR A 518 48.68 -33.50 18.40
CA THR A 518 49.20 -34.61 17.61
C THR A 518 49.45 -35.83 18.50
N SER A 519 49.29 -37.00 17.90
CA SER A 519 49.50 -38.30 18.54
C SER A 519 50.84 -38.35 19.29
N SER A 520 50.80 -38.74 20.58
CA SER A 520 52.01 -38.71 21.42
C SER A 520 53.09 -39.70 20.95
N GLN A 521 52.68 -40.86 20.45
CA GLN A 521 53.56 -41.96 20.03
C GLN A 521 54.66 -42.26 21.08
N LYS A 522 54.30 -42.22 22.36
CA LYS A 522 55.21 -42.43 23.50
C LYS A 522 55.28 -43.90 23.89
N THR A 523 56.39 -44.31 24.48
CA THR A 523 56.50 -45.60 25.18
C THR A 523 56.46 -45.36 26.68
N ILE A 524 55.44 -45.89 27.33
CA ILE A 524 55.21 -45.80 28.77
C ILE A 524 55.94 -46.97 29.42
N LYS A 525 56.91 -46.67 30.29
CA LYS A 525 57.73 -47.69 30.95
C LYS A 525 57.36 -47.75 32.43
N VAL A 526 56.91 -48.90 32.90
CA VAL A 526 56.55 -49.12 34.32
C VAL A 526 57.27 -50.35 34.84
N ASP A 527 57.65 -50.30 36.11
CA ASP A 527 58.37 -51.36 36.82
C ASP A 527 57.50 -51.85 37.98
N SER A 528 57.09 -53.11 37.91
CA SER A 528 56.21 -53.74 38.92
C SER A 528 56.84 -53.81 40.31
N SER A 529 58.17 -53.68 40.43
CA SER A 529 58.84 -53.57 41.73
C SER A 529 58.55 -52.24 42.42
N LYS A 530 58.30 -51.17 41.64
CA LYS A 530 58.15 -49.77 42.07
C LYS A 530 56.70 -49.29 42.11
N GLN A 531 55.85 -49.81 41.23
CA GLN A 531 54.46 -49.38 41.10
C GLN A 531 53.54 -50.59 40.94
N ASN A 532 52.31 -50.49 41.44
CA ASN A 532 51.31 -51.55 41.40
C ASN A 532 50.28 -51.37 40.26
N LYS A 533 50.39 -50.29 39.48
CA LYS A 533 49.55 -50.03 38.32
C LYS A 533 50.24 -49.13 37.31
N LEU A 534 49.84 -49.24 36.05
CA LEU A 534 50.09 -48.27 34.99
C LEU A 534 48.79 -47.48 34.78
N ASP A 535 48.88 -46.14 34.81
CA ASP A 535 47.80 -45.25 34.41
C ASP A 535 48.27 -44.38 33.22
N TYR A 536 47.54 -44.39 32.12
CA TYR A 536 47.79 -43.54 30.96
C TYR A 536 46.58 -42.64 30.68
N LYS A 537 46.85 -41.41 30.24
CA LYS A 537 45.84 -40.47 29.74
C LYS A 537 46.40 -39.64 28.59
N GLY A 538 45.76 -39.72 27.42
CA GLY A 538 46.10 -38.96 26.21
C GLY A 538 44.89 -38.21 25.66
N VAL A 539 45.09 -37.02 25.10
CA VAL A 539 43.99 -36.27 24.44
C VAL A 539 43.70 -36.92 23.09
N VAL A 540 42.42 -37.09 22.75
CA VAL A 540 41.99 -37.65 21.46
C VAL A 540 41.18 -36.68 20.62
N MET A 541 40.54 -35.69 21.24
CA MET A 541 39.80 -34.63 20.54
C MET A 541 39.61 -33.42 21.46
N THR A 542 39.54 -32.22 20.86
CA THR A 542 39.01 -31.03 21.54
C THR A 542 37.79 -30.51 20.82
N GLU A 543 36.85 -29.98 21.59
CA GLU A 543 35.64 -29.38 21.07
C GLU A 543 35.45 -28.01 21.71
N ARG A 544 35.03 -27.03 20.92
CA ARG A 544 34.54 -25.75 21.45
C ARG A 544 33.27 -25.34 20.74
N GLU A 545 32.29 -24.93 21.53
CA GLU A 545 31.08 -24.26 21.04
C GLU A 545 31.15 -22.76 21.33
N VAL A 546 30.48 -21.94 20.51
CA VAL A 546 30.41 -20.49 20.74
C VAL A 546 29.79 -20.19 22.10
N GLY A 547 30.42 -19.28 22.84
CA GLY A 547 29.99 -18.89 24.19
C GLY A 547 30.29 -19.92 25.30
N LYS A 548 30.91 -21.06 24.99
CA LYS A 548 31.22 -22.13 25.96
C LYS A 548 32.74 -22.34 26.17
N PRO A 549 33.16 -22.87 27.33
CA PRO A 549 34.53 -23.33 27.52
C PRO A 549 34.86 -24.51 26.60
N MET A 550 36.15 -24.72 26.33
CA MET A 550 36.63 -25.84 25.53
C MET A 550 36.51 -27.16 26.30
N ASN A 551 35.93 -28.17 25.66
CA ASN A 551 35.89 -29.55 26.14
C ASN A 551 37.10 -30.32 25.60
N VAL A 552 37.68 -31.18 26.43
CA VAL A 552 38.82 -32.03 26.07
C VAL A 552 38.44 -33.48 26.34
N TYR A 553 38.62 -34.33 25.33
CA TYR A 553 38.27 -35.74 25.34
C TYR A 553 39.54 -36.58 25.37
N TYR A 554 39.49 -37.69 26.08
CA TYR A 554 40.68 -38.50 26.36
C TYR A 554 40.53 -39.96 25.94
N GLU A 555 41.67 -40.61 25.79
CA GLU A 555 41.78 -42.04 25.96
C GLU A 555 42.63 -42.35 27.19
N THR A 556 42.29 -43.45 27.85
CA THR A 556 42.95 -43.90 29.07
C THR A 556 43.22 -45.39 29.00
N LEU A 557 44.33 -45.82 29.61
CA LEU A 557 44.67 -47.23 29.77
C LEU A 557 45.15 -47.43 31.20
N ASP A 558 44.46 -48.32 31.92
CA ASP A 558 44.82 -48.75 33.25
C ASP A 558 45.21 -50.23 33.20
N ILE A 559 46.36 -50.58 33.79
CA ILE A 559 46.81 -51.96 33.92
C ILE A 559 47.23 -52.19 35.37
N LEU A 560 46.68 -53.23 36.01
CA LEU A 560 47.13 -53.66 37.34
C LEU A 560 48.40 -54.50 37.22
N LEU A 561 49.38 -54.25 38.09
CA LEU A 561 50.69 -54.90 38.08
C LEU A 561 50.88 -55.72 39.35
N GLU A 562 50.96 -57.04 39.20
CA GLU A 562 51.26 -57.97 40.30
C GLU A 562 52.73 -58.38 40.28
N LYS A 563 53.37 -58.38 41.45
CA LYS A 563 54.75 -58.86 41.60
C LYS A 563 54.78 -60.38 41.43
N ILE A 564 55.76 -60.88 40.68
CA ILE A 564 56.02 -62.32 40.58
C ILE A 564 56.63 -62.78 41.91
N LYS A 565 55.99 -63.76 42.55
CA LYS A 565 56.54 -64.39 43.76
C LYS A 565 57.82 -65.14 43.40
N ARG A 566 58.84 -65.06 44.27
CA ARG A 566 60.06 -65.86 44.13
C ARG A 566 59.73 -67.35 43.97
N LEU A 567 60.44 -68.03 43.10
CA LEU A 567 60.17 -69.42 42.74
C LEU A 567 61.46 -70.25 42.59
N ARG A 568 61.30 -71.56 42.49
CA ARG A 568 62.40 -72.50 42.25
C ARG A 568 62.51 -72.81 40.76
N THR A 569 63.66 -73.33 40.31
CA THR A 569 63.78 -73.95 38.96
C THR A 569 62.71 -75.03 38.79
N GLY A 570 62.28 -75.37 37.57
CA GLY A 570 61.21 -76.36 37.34
C GLY A 570 59.77 -75.93 37.71
N TYR A 571 59.58 -74.88 38.51
CA TYR A 571 58.26 -74.33 38.82
C TYR A 571 57.87 -73.25 37.81
N GLY A 572 56.57 -72.99 37.68
CA GLY A 572 56.05 -71.97 36.77
C GLY A 572 55.25 -70.88 37.46
N PHE A 573 55.25 -69.68 36.86
CA PHE A 573 54.49 -68.51 37.30
C PHE A 573 53.42 -68.12 36.27
N LYS A 574 52.39 -67.42 36.73
CA LYS A 574 51.34 -66.83 35.88
C LYS A 574 51.72 -65.38 35.54
N MET A 575 51.27 -64.90 34.39
CA MET A 575 51.38 -63.50 33.99
C MET A 575 50.01 -62.99 33.52
N PRO A 576 49.06 -62.73 34.45
CA PRO A 576 47.80 -62.10 34.10
C PRO A 576 48.02 -60.61 33.87
N LEU A 577 47.42 -60.09 32.80
CA LEU A 577 47.42 -58.68 32.46
C LEU A 577 45.97 -58.22 32.33
N ASP A 578 45.42 -57.71 33.43
CA ASP A 578 44.09 -57.11 33.48
C ASP A 578 44.18 -55.65 33.05
N LEU A 579 43.55 -55.32 31.93
CA LEU A 579 43.58 -53.97 31.35
C LEU A 579 42.17 -53.38 31.20
N ASN A 580 42.07 -52.09 31.48
CA ASN A 580 40.89 -51.28 31.25
C ASN A 580 41.27 -50.13 30.33
N TYR A 581 40.68 -50.10 29.13
CA TYR A 581 40.88 -49.04 28.15
C TYR A 581 39.57 -48.27 27.94
N THR A 582 39.62 -46.94 28.03
CA THR A 582 38.47 -46.07 27.73
C THR A 582 38.86 -45.04 26.68
N ASN A 583 37.96 -44.75 25.75
CA ASN A 583 38.10 -43.69 24.76
C ASN A 583 36.80 -42.88 24.68
N ASP A 584 36.89 -41.58 24.97
CA ASP A 584 35.73 -40.68 25.13
C ASP A 584 35.02 -40.32 23.81
N ILE A 585 35.61 -40.63 22.65
CA ILE A 585 35.03 -40.38 21.32
C ILE A 585 34.73 -41.66 20.54
N GLY A 586 34.96 -42.81 21.18
CA GLY A 586 34.69 -44.13 20.66
C GLY A 586 35.89 -44.71 19.91
N SER A 587 36.05 -46.04 19.97
CA SER A 587 37.09 -46.75 19.23
C SER A 587 36.56 -48.08 18.69
N SER A 588 36.82 -48.33 17.41
CA SER A 588 36.56 -49.63 16.77
C SER A 588 37.77 -50.58 16.86
N ASN A 589 38.97 -50.07 17.14
CA ASN A 589 40.19 -50.87 17.24
C ASN A 589 40.52 -51.11 18.72
N LEU A 590 40.18 -52.31 19.20
CA LEU A 590 40.43 -52.79 20.57
C LEU A 590 41.40 -53.99 20.58
N ASP A 591 42.16 -54.16 19.50
CA ASP A 591 43.13 -55.23 19.33
C ASP A 591 44.52 -54.76 19.80
N PHE A 592 44.84 -55.10 21.05
CA PHE A 592 46.05 -54.71 21.76
C PHE A 592 46.87 -55.96 22.11
N PRO A 593 47.51 -56.64 21.15
CA PRO A 593 48.31 -57.83 21.44
C PRO A 593 49.51 -57.50 22.34
N PHE A 594 49.78 -58.38 23.30
CA PHE A 594 50.91 -58.28 24.22
C PHE A 594 51.81 -59.51 24.13
N ALA A 595 53.10 -59.31 24.31
CA ALA A 595 54.09 -60.37 24.40
C ALA A 595 55.05 -60.13 25.55
N MET A 596 55.49 -61.21 26.17
CA MET A 596 56.49 -61.23 27.23
C MET A 596 57.86 -61.58 26.64
N GLU A 597 58.81 -60.67 26.77
CA GLU A 597 60.23 -60.89 26.48
C GLU A 597 60.92 -61.50 27.68
N VAL A 598 61.58 -62.64 27.46
CA VAL A 598 62.19 -63.47 28.49
C VAL A 598 63.64 -63.78 28.13
N PRO A 599 64.62 -63.68 29.04
CA PRO A 599 65.98 -64.14 28.76
C PRO A 599 66.03 -65.63 28.40
N ASN A 600 66.75 -66.00 27.34
CA ASN A 600 66.88 -67.38 26.87
C ASN A 600 67.38 -68.37 27.96
N LYS A 601 68.07 -67.86 28.98
CA LYS A 601 68.63 -68.65 30.09
C LYS A 601 67.55 -69.29 30.97
N ILE A 602 66.34 -68.74 30.99
CA ILE A 602 65.23 -69.23 31.83
C ILE A 602 64.07 -69.78 31.00
N VAL A 603 64.29 -70.00 29.71
CA VAL A 603 63.32 -70.59 28.79
C VAL A 603 63.53 -72.09 28.75
N ASP A 604 62.48 -72.86 29.02
CA ASP A 604 62.48 -74.29 28.75
C ASP A 604 62.47 -74.54 27.24
N LYS A 605 63.55 -75.14 26.73
CA LYS A 605 63.75 -75.42 25.31
C LYS A 605 63.39 -76.85 24.93
N SER A 606 62.64 -77.57 25.76
CA SER A 606 62.29 -78.95 25.51
C SER A 606 61.49 -79.09 24.22
N TYR A 607 60.21 -78.69 24.20
CA TYR A 607 59.36 -78.88 23.00
C TYR A 607 58.37 -77.74 22.69
N ILE A 608 58.34 -76.65 23.47
CA ILE A 608 57.62 -75.44 23.08
C ILE A 608 58.62 -74.46 22.48
N ASP A 609 58.44 -74.15 21.20
CA ASP A 609 59.30 -73.22 20.49
C ASP A 609 58.81 -71.79 20.68
N TYR A 610 59.72 -70.92 21.15
CA TYR A 610 59.52 -69.48 21.23
C TYR A 610 60.44 -68.78 20.25
N GLU A 611 59.94 -67.76 19.56
CA GLU A 611 60.79 -66.93 18.70
C GLU A 611 61.90 -66.29 19.54
N SER A 612 63.15 -66.47 19.13
CA SER A 612 64.32 -66.02 19.91
C SER A 612 65.26 -65.19 19.07
N LYS A 613 65.66 -64.03 19.60
CA LYS A 613 66.61 -63.10 18.98
C LYS A 613 67.43 -62.40 20.07
N ASP A 614 68.72 -62.19 19.84
CA ASP A 614 69.61 -61.42 20.74
C ASP A 614 69.56 -61.89 22.22
N ASN A 615 69.56 -63.21 22.46
CA ASN A 615 69.46 -63.86 23.77
C ASN A 615 68.12 -63.64 24.54
N VAL A 616 67.07 -63.21 23.84
CA VAL A 616 65.73 -63.00 24.38
C VAL A 616 64.72 -63.82 23.57
N SER A 617 63.84 -64.54 24.25
CA SER A 617 62.69 -65.24 23.67
C SER A 617 61.42 -64.41 23.86
N THR A 618 60.57 -64.40 22.84
CA THR A 618 59.24 -63.77 22.85
C THR A 618 58.18 -64.82 23.14
N VAL A 619 57.39 -64.59 24.19
CA VAL A 619 56.28 -65.43 24.61
C VAL A 619 54.99 -64.63 24.46
N ASP A 620 54.18 -64.95 23.46
CA ASP A 620 52.92 -64.24 23.24
C ASP A 620 51.93 -64.47 24.39
N LEU A 621 51.18 -63.42 24.74
CA LEU A 621 50.07 -63.53 25.68
C LEU A 621 48.76 -63.67 24.90
N GLU A 622 47.95 -64.64 25.26
CA GLU A 622 46.64 -64.89 24.70
C GLU A 622 45.59 -64.02 25.41
N ARG A 623 44.70 -63.39 24.63
CA ARG A 623 43.54 -62.70 25.20
C ARG A 623 42.48 -63.72 25.61
N THR A 624 42.31 -63.92 26.91
CA THR A 624 41.38 -64.89 27.48
C THR A 624 40.02 -64.29 27.84
N TYR A 625 39.96 -62.97 28.01
CA TYR A 625 38.71 -62.24 28.28
C TYR A 625 38.66 -60.92 27.53
N ILE A 626 37.49 -60.58 27.02
CA ILE A 626 37.16 -59.25 26.53
C ILE A 626 35.69 -58.95 26.82
N ASN A 627 35.45 -57.78 27.41
CA ASN A 627 34.13 -57.20 27.54
C ASN A 627 34.23 -55.72 27.19
N SER A 628 33.60 -55.35 26.09
CA SER A 628 33.64 -54.00 25.56
C SER A 628 32.24 -53.48 25.33
N SER A 629 31.99 -52.23 25.69
CA SER A 629 30.73 -51.54 25.43
C SER A 629 31.01 -50.15 24.90
N THR A 630 30.10 -49.65 24.08
CA THR A 630 30.12 -48.26 23.62
C THR A 630 28.78 -47.62 23.95
N ASN A 631 28.79 -46.62 24.82
CA ASN A 631 27.59 -45.89 25.25
C ASN A 631 27.87 -44.39 25.09
N ASN A 632 26.95 -43.65 24.46
CA ASN A 632 27.09 -42.20 24.23
C ASN A 632 28.46 -41.79 23.64
N ASN A 633 28.94 -42.53 22.63
CA ASN A 633 30.26 -42.36 22.00
C ASN A 633 31.47 -42.60 22.91
N VAL A 634 31.30 -43.11 24.13
CA VAL A 634 32.41 -43.56 24.98
C VAL A 634 32.57 -45.06 24.87
N THR A 635 33.73 -45.52 24.43
CA THR A 635 34.07 -46.95 24.40
C THR A 635 34.85 -47.32 25.65
N THR A 636 34.41 -48.33 26.39
CA THR A 636 35.16 -48.95 27.50
C THR A 636 35.40 -50.41 27.18
N SER A 637 36.64 -50.87 27.33
CA SER A 637 37.09 -52.22 27.05
C SER A 637 37.88 -52.78 28.22
N LYS A 638 37.33 -53.81 28.85
CA LYS A 638 38.04 -54.61 29.85
C LYS A 638 38.56 -55.87 29.17
N GLN A 639 39.88 -56.08 29.21
CA GLN A 639 40.51 -57.24 28.60
C GLN A 639 41.44 -57.91 29.59
N LYS A 640 41.61 -59.23 29.43
CA LYS A 640 42.59 -60.01 30.17
C LYS A 640 43.48 -60.76 29.20
N PHE A 641 44.79 -60.61 29.39
CA PHE A 641 45.79 -61.38 28.66
C PHE A 641 46.52 -62.30 29.62
N GLU A 642 46.76 -63.54 29.20
CA GLU A 642 47.43 -64.56 30.00
C GLU A 642 48.40 -65.34 29.12
N LEU A 643 49.36 -66.03 29.74
CA LEU A 643 50.23 -66.96 29.02
C LEU A 643 49.40 -68.05 28.31
N GLN A 644 49.95 -68.60 27.23
CA GLN A 644 49.37 -69.78 26.58
C GLN A 644 49.20 -70.93 27.58
N HIS A 645 48.17 -71.73 27.36
CA HIS A 645 47.98 -72.95 28.14
C HIS A 645 49.03 -74.00 27.73
N VAL A 646 49.60 -74.70 28.71
CA VAL A 646 50.62 -75.73 28.50
C VAL A 646 50.23 -77.05 29.16
N ASN A 647 50.67 -78.15 28.55
CA ASN A 647 50.48 -79.51 29.03
C ASN A 647 51.84 -80.08 29.42
N VAL A 648 51.91 -80.74 30.59
CA VAL A 648 53.16 -81.29 31.14
C VAL A 648 53.14 -82.80 31.03
N GLU A 649 54.14 -83.39 30.38
CA GLU A 649 54.28 -84.84 30.30
C GLU A 649 54.74 -85.43 31.65
N LYS A 650 53.95 -86.36 32.20
CA LYS A 650 54.03 -86.81 33.60
C LYS A 650 55.38 -87.41 34.02
N ARG A 651 56.13 -88.01 33.09
CA ARG A 651 57.40 -88.71 33.40
C ARG A 651 58.64 -87.86 33.15
N THR A 652 58.60 -87.00 32.14
CA THR A 652 59.77 -86.25 31.66
C THR A 652 59.75 -84.79 32.12
N GLY A 653 58.57 -84.25 32.44
CA GLY A 653 58.38 -82.83 32.69
C GLY A 653 58.37 -81.98 31.42
N HIS A 654 58.48 -82.58 30.23
CA HIS A 654 58.46 -81.84 28.97
C HIS A 654 57.12 -81.13 28.76
N LEU A 655 57.20 -79.91 28.23
CA LEU A 655 56.06 -79.04 28.00
C LEU A 655 55.57 -79.14 26.55
N PHE A 656 54.26 -79.15 26.36
CA PHE A 656 53.61 -79.16 25.05
C PHE A 656 52.47 -78.13 25.01
N SER A 657 52.38 -77.38 23.92
CA SER A 657 51.24 -76.48 23.66
C SER A 657 49.97 -77.24 23.33
N ASP A 658 48.80 -76.61 23.49
CA ASP A 658 47.52 -77.22 23.10
C ASP A 658 47.46 -77.59 21.62
N LYS A 659 48.13 -76.82 20.76
CA LYS A 659 48.24 -77.13 19.33
C LYS A 659 49.00 -78.43 19.09
N GLN A 660 50.10 -78.66 19.79
CA GLN A 660 50.88 -79.90 19.69
C GLN A 660 50.11 -81.11 20.20
N VAL A 661 49.38 -80.95 21.32
CA VAL A 661 48.52 -82.01 21.86
C VAL A 661 47.39 -82.35 20.89
N LYS A 662 46.69 -81.34 20.37
CA LYS A 662 45.63 -81.51 19.37
C LYS A 662 46.15 -82.18 18.09
N ASN A 663 47.37 -81.87 17.68
CA ASN A 663 48.01 -82.43 16.50
C ASN A 663 48.69 -83.80 16.74
N LYS A 664 48.62 -84.36 17.96
CA LYS A 664 49.26 -85.62 18.33
C LYS A 664 50.76 -85.66 18.03
N ASP A 665 51.48 -84.61 18.46
CA ASP A 665 52.94 -84.50 18.32
C ASP A 665 53.64 -85.80 18.75
N GLU A 666 54.41 -86.41 17.84
CA GLU A 666 55.02 -87.74 18.06
C GLU A 666 56.00 -87.78 19.23
N ARG A 667 56.47 -86.61 19.69
CA ARG A 667 57.36 -86.50 20.85
C ARG A 667 56.63 -86.76 22.18
N ILE A 668 55.30 -86.73 22.20
CA ILE A 668 54.49 -87.10 23.36
C ILE A 668 54.51 -88.63 23.50
N LYS A 669 55.16 -89.15 24.55
CA LYS A 669 55.31 -90.59 24.84
C LYS A 669 54.53 -91.04 26.06
N TYR A 670 54.18 -90.12 26.96
CA TYR A 670 53.51 -90.43 28.23
C TYR A 670 52.28 -89.58 28.48
N GLU A 671 51.50 -89.97 29.51
CA GLU A 671 50.31 -89.25 29.98
C GLU A 671 50.62 -87.78 30.25
N LEU A 672 49.75 -86.89 29.76
CA LEU A 672 49.84 -85.45 29.99
C LEU A 672 49.04 -85.03 31.22
N LYS A 673 49.57 -84.07 31.98
CA LYS A 673 48.87 -83.34 33.03
C LYS A 673 48.64 -81.90 32.61
N ASP A 674 47.55 -81.32 33.09
CA ASP A 674 47.25 -79.89 32.93
C ASP A 674 48.33 -79.03 33.63
N GLY A 675 49.13 -78.33 32.82
CA GLY A 675 50.16 -77.39 33.26
C GLY A 675 49.64 -75.98 33.51
N ASN A 676 48.37 -75.72 33.23
CA ASN A 676 47.71 -74.42 33.30
C ASN A 676 48.40 -73.38 32.39
N ARG A 677 48.02 -72.11 32.55
CA ARG A 677 48.61 -70.95 31.85
C ARG A 677 49.82 -70.41 32.62
N LYS A 678 50.92 -71.17 32.63
CA LYS A 678 52.15 -70.84 33.37
C LYS A 678 53.37 -70.89 32.49
N PHE A 679 54.32 -70.01 32.77
CA PHE A 679 55.66 -70.06 32.21
C PHE A 679 56.55 -70.83 33.18
N TYR A 680 56.98 -72.03 32.77
CA TYR A 680 57.80 -72.92 33.59
C TYR A 680 59.28 -72.66 33.36
N LEU A 681 60.04 -72.57 34.45
CA LEU A 681 61.49 -72.49 34.41
C LEU A 681 62.09 -73.88 34.11
N PRO A 682 63.21 -73.98 33.38
CA PRO A 682 63.90 -75.24 33.19
C PRO A 682 64.22 -75.91 34.52
N ILE A 683 64.02 -77.23 34.62
CA ILE A 683 64.33 -78.02 35.84
C ILE A 683 65.80 -77.83 36.25
N TRP A 684 66.70 -77.96 35.27
CA TRP A 684 68.15 -77.79 35.42
C TRP A 684 68.62 -76.35 35.12
N GLY A 685 67.73 -75.36 35.32
CA GLY A 685 68.05 -73.95 35.17
C GLY A 685 68.98 -73.44 36.27
N ARG A 686 69.45 -72.18 36.15
CA ARG A 686 70.31 -71.53 37.15
C ARG A 686 69.48 -70.66 38.09
N ILE A 687 69.81 -70.68 39.39
CA ILE A 687 69.35 -69.67 40.35
C ILE A 687 69.87 -68.28 39.99
N GLY A 688 69.15 -67.24 40.41
CA GLY A 688 69.52 -65.84 40.19
C GLY A 688 68.33 -64.93 39.95
N ASP A 689 68.65 -63.66 39.76
CA ASP A 689 67.68 -62.62 39.42
C ASP A 689 67.61 -62.43 37.91
N TYR A 690 66.40 -62.49 37.38
CA TYR A 690 66.10 -62.28 35.97
C TYR A 690 65.07 -61.17 35.82
N GLN A 691 65.10 -60.49 34.69
CA GLN A 691 64.10 -59.48 34.35
C GLN A 691 63.36 -59.92 33.09
N VAL A 692 62.04 -59.83 33.12
CA VAL A 692 61.17 -60.02 31.96
C VAL A 692 60.42 -58.73 31.67
N LYS A 693 60.03 -58.56 30.40
CA LYS A 693 59.28 -57.37 29.96
C LYS A 693 58.02 -57.78 29.25
N VAL A 694 56.87 -57.25 29.64
CA VAL A 694 55.63 -57.38 28.87
C VAL A 694 55.44 -56.10 28.07
N LYS A 695 55.30 -56.22 26.74
CA LYS A 695 55.07 -55.09 25.84
C LYS A 695 53.95 -55.36 24.88
N ASN A 696 53.26 -54.31 24.42
CA ASN A 696 52.34 -54.42 23.31
C ASN A 696 53.14 -54.60 22.00
N THR A 697 52.65 -55.45 21.09
CA THR A 697 53.29 -55.67 19.78
C THR A 697 52.74 -54.76 18.68
N LYS A 698 51.65 -54.04 18.98
CA LYS A 698 50.97 -53.09 18.10
C LYS A 698 50.58 -51.84 18.88
N GLU A 699 50.82 -50.66 18.31
CA GLU A 699 50.49 -49.35 18.91
C GLU A 699 49.02 -49.28 19.39
N ILE A 700 48.81 -48.69 20.57
CA ILE A 700 47.50 -48.61 21.22
C ILE A 700 46.88 -47.23 20.98
N GLY A 701 45.58 -47.23 20.68
CA GLY A 701 44.75 -46.01 20.68
C GLY A 701 45.07 -44.99 19.60
N VAL A 702 44.47 -43.81 19.73
CA VAL A 702 44.63 -42.66 18.83
C VAL A 702 46.02 -42.04 18.99
N ASN A 703 46.54 -42.02 20.22
CA ASN A 703 47.89 -41.55 20.55
C ASN A 703 49.00 -42.53 20.18
N ARG A 704 48.66 -43.71 19.64
CA ARG A 704 49.63 -44.68 19.11
C ARG A 704 50.77 -44.98 20.09
N PHE A 705 50.43 -45.08 21.36
CA PHE A 705 51.42 -45.25 22.41
C PHE A 705 51.75 -46.74 22.57
N ASN A 706 52.90 -47.00 23.18
CA ASN A 706 53.36 -48.33 23.53
C ASN A 706 53.54 -48.41 25.05
N VAL A 707 53.53 -49.62 25.58
CA VAL A 707 53.69 -49.94 26.99
C VAL A 707 54.83 -50.96 27.12
N GLU A 708 55.70 -50.77 28.09
CA GLU A 708 56.77 -51.69 28.49
C GLU A 708 56.70 -51.87 30.01
N LEU A 709 56.25 -53.05 30.45
CA LEU A 709 56.08 -53.43 31.85
C LEU A 709 57.24 -54.34 32.28
N LYS A 710 58.01 -53.95 33.28
CA LYS A 710 59.12 -54.75 33.81
C LYS A 710 58.68 -55.58 35.02
N TYR A 711 59.07 -56.84 35.02
CA TYR A 711 58.88 -57.75 36.15
C TYR A 711 60.19 -58.43 36.50
N ASP A 712 60.48 -58.44 37.81
CA ASP A 712 61.64 -59.15 38.35
C ASP A 712 61.24 -60.58 38.72
N ILE A 713 62.08 -61.52 38.33
CA ILE A 713 61.94 -62.95 38.63
C ILE A 713 63.13 -63.35 39.49
N ASN A 714 62.86 -63.63 40.77
CA ASN A 714 63.85 -64.16 41.70
C ASN A 714 63.75 -65.68 41.74
N VAL A 715 64.75 -66.36 41.16
CA VAL A 715 64.89 -67.83 41.21
C VAL A 715 65.83 -68.17 42.35
N TYR A 716 65.29 -68.53 43.50
CA TYR A 716 66.06 -68.57 44.75
C TYR A 716 66.57 -69.96 45.17
N ALA A 717 66.11 -71.02 44.50
CA ALA A 717 66.49 -72.40 44.80
C ALA A 717 66.18 -73.34 43.63
N HIS A 718 66.70 -74.57 43.68
CA HIS A 718 66.52 -75.59 42.65
C HIS A 718 65.31 -76.50 42.96
N MET A 719 64.69 -77.08 41.91
CA MET A 719 63.72 -78.16 42.09
C MET A 719 64.39 -79.43 42.62
N TYR A 720 65.51 -79.82 42.01
CA TYR A 720 66.35 -80.92 42.48
C TYR A 720 67.66 -80.35 43.02
N ALA A 721 67.95 -80.63 44.29
CA ALA A 721 69.25 -80.36 44.86
C ALA A 721 70.29 -81.23 44.16
N HIS A 722 71.38 -80.61 43.70
CA HIS A 722 72.59 -81.29 43.28
C HIS A 722 73.67 -81.12 44.37
N MET A 723 74.72 -81.94 44.34
CA MET A 723 75.76 -81.96 45.39
C MET A 723 76.40 -80.59 45.63
N ASP A 724 76.52 -79.78 44.58
CA ASP A 724 77.09 -78.43 44.64
C ASP A 724 76.05 -77.31 44.84
N SER A 725 74.81 -77.63 45.25
CA SER A 725 73.76 -76.62 45.40
C SER A 725 74.05 -75.72 46.62
N GLU A 726 74.19 -74.41 46.38
CA GLU A 726 74.35 -73.41 47.45
C GLU A 726 73.02 -73.17 48.21
N THR A 727 71.91 -73.76 47.74
CA THR A 727 70.56 -73.52 48.23
C THR A 727 69.87 -74.76 48.80
N ILE A 728 70.61 -75.82 49.17
CA ILE A 728 70.08 -77.10 49.69
C ILE A 728 68.92 -76.94 50.71
N PRO A 729 68.98 -76.04 51.73
CA PRO A 729 67.88 -75.88 52.68
C PRO A 729 66.57 -75.37 52.07
N ASN A 730 66.65 -74.75 50.89
CA ASN A 730 65.54 -74.14 50.17
C ASN A 730 65.12 -74.95 48.94
N ASP A 731 65.89 -75.96 48.51
CA ASP A 731 65.59 -76.80 47.33
C ASP A 731 64.36 -77.69 47.57
N ALA A 732 63.65 -78.08 46.51
CA ALA A 732 62.38 -78.79 46.66
C ALA A 732 62.54 -80.30 46.93
N ILE A 733 63.47 -80.95 46.24
CA ILE A 733 63.72 -82.40 46.30
C ILE A 733 65.22 -82.62 46.39
N ILE A 734 65.67 -83.38 47.38
CA ILE A 734 67.08 -83.77 47.49
C ILE A 734 67.27 -85.11 46.78
N LEU A 735 68.17 -85.15 45.80
CA LEU A 735 68.60 -86.40 45.16
C LEU A 735 69.92 -86.81 45.80
N GLU A 736 69.88 -87.82 46.66
CA GLU A 736 71.08 -88.44 47.20
C GLU A 736 71.44 -89.65 46.33
N PRO A 737 72.60 -89.64 45.63
CA PRO A 737 73.02 -90.78 44.84
C PRO A 737 73.33 -91.96 45.76
N VAL A 738 72.62 -93.06 45.55
CA VAL A 738 72.86 -94.32 46.25
C VAL A 738 73.96 -95.07 45.50
N ASN A 739 75.12 -95.27 46.14
CA ASN A 739 76.17 -96.13 45.58
C ASN A 739 75.66 -97.58 45.58
N ALA A 740 75.62 -98.24 44.42
CA ALA A 740 75.12 -99.61 44.33
C ALA A 740 75.96 -100.61 45.16
N ASP A 741 77.26 -100.36 45.30
CA ASP A 741 78.19 -101.21 46.06
C ASP A 741 78.08 -100.98 47.58
N ASN A 742 77.65 -99.78 47.98
CA ASN A 742 77.39 -99.43 49.37
C ASN A 742 76.19 -98.48 49.45
N PRO A 743 74.95 -99.00 49.38
CA PRO A 743 73.76 -98.18 49.30
C PRO A 743 73.45 -97.40 50.58
N PHE A 744 74.16 -97.72 51.67
CA PHE A 744 73.98 -97.10 52.98
C PHE A 744 75.32 -96.66 53.57
N PRO A 745 76.03 -95.72 52.93
CA PRO A 745 77.37 -95.32 53.36
C PRO A 745 77.36 -94.67 54.76
N ASN A 746 76.21 -94.16 55.19
CA ASN A 746 75.99 -93.53 56.49
C ASN A 746 75.17 -94.41 57.47
N GLY A 747 75.06 -95.72 57.18
CA GLY A 747 74.30 -96.69 57.97
C GLY A 747 72.89 -96.95 57.43
N ILE A 748 72.35 -98.14 57.74
CA ILE A 748 71.03 -98.59 57.29
C ILE A 748 69.95 -97.62 57.81
N PRO A 749 69.01 -97.16 56.95
CA PRO A 749 67.95 -96.25 57.36
C PRO A 749 67.12 -96.86 58.49
N LYS A 750 66.79 -96.03 59.48
CA LYS A 750 66.05 -96.46 60.67
C LYS A 750 64.69 -97.06 60.26
N GLY A 751 64.47 -98.33 60.58
CA GLY A 751 63.23 -99.06 60.29
C GLY A 751 63.31 -100.07 59.15
N TRP A 752 64.41 -100.16 58.41
CA TRP A 752 64.58 -101.14 57.33
C TRP A 752 64.92 -102.54 57.86
N SER A 753 64.23 -103.55 57.35
CA SER A 753 64.51 -104.97 57.60
C SER A 753 65.60 -105.50 56.68
N GLN A 754 66.13 -106.69 56.98
CA GLN A 754 67.10 -107.36 56.09
C GLN A 754 66.48 -107.73 54.74
N GLU A 755 65.18 -108.00 54.71
CA GLU A 755 64.43 -108.21 53.47
C GLU A 755 64.36 -106.95 52.61
N ASP A 756 64.20 -105.76 53.22
CA ASP A 756 64.17 -104.48 52.49
C ASP A 756 65.53 -104.15 51.88
N ILE A 757 66.61 -104.42 52.63
CA ILE A 757 67.99 -104.28 52.15
C ILE A 757 68.25 -105.20 50.97
N LYS A 758 67.83 -106.47 51.07
CA LYS A 758 67.97 -107.44 49.98
C LYS A 758 67.16 -107.05 48.75
N ALA A 759 65.91 -106.63 48.93
CA ALA A 759 65.06 -106.17 47.84
C ALA A 759 65.64 -104.94 47.11
N LEU A 760 66.27 -104.03 47.84
CA LEU A 760 67.00 -102.91 47.27
C LEU A 760 68.22 -103.39 46.46
N HIS A 761 69.05 -104.27 47.01
CA HIS A 761 70.21 -104.82 46.28
C HIS A 761 69.79 -105.59 45.01
N ASP A 762 68.72 -106.37 45.06
CA ASP A 762 68.17 -107.05 43.87
C ASP A 762 67.67 -106.05 42.81
N MET A 763 67.10 -104.92 43.25
CA MET A 763 66.73 -103.81 42.37
C MET A 763 67.94 -103.10 41.75
N LEU A 764 68.99 -102.87 42.53
CA LEU A 764 70.22 -102.20 42.10
C LEU A 764 71.09 -103.09 41.19
N GLY A 765 71.04 -104.41 41.34
CA GLY A 765 71.82 -105.38 40.55
C GLY A 765 71.25 -105.68 39.15
N GLU A 766 70.10 -106.36 39.07
CA GLU A 766 69.58 -106.84 37.77
C GLU A 766 68.63 -105.88 37.06
N LYS A 767 67.84 -105.10 37.82
CA LYS A 767 66.78 -104.25 37.25
C LYS A 767 67.29 -102.89 36.78
N LEU A 768 68.36 -102.38 37.39
CA LEU A 768 68.99 -101.12 37.00
C LEU A 768 69.54 -101.19 35.56
N ASN A 769 70.16 -102.31 35.19
CA ASN A 769 70.76 -102.53 33.86
C ASN A 769 69.75 -102.68 32.72
N LYS A 770 68.46 -102.93 33.02
CA LYS A 770 67.39 -103.09 32.02
C LYS A 770 66.43 -101.90 31.96
N GLY A 771 66.71 -100.80 32.68
CA GLY A 771 65.93 -99.55 32.61
C GLY A 771 64.49 -99.64 33.11
N ASN A 772 64.14 -100.68 33.89
CA ASN A 772 62.77 -100.95 34.31
C ASN A 772 62.65 -100.92 35.85
N LEU A 773 62.85 -99.73 36.42
CA LEU A 773 62.75 -99.49 37.86
C LEU A 773 61.33 -99.04 38.22
N SER A 774 60.57 -99.92 38.89
CA SER A 774 59.31 -99.56 39.56
C SER A 774 59.48 -99.65 41.07
N MET A 775 59.39 -98.51 41.75
CA MET A 775 59.45 -98.41 43.23
C MET A 775 58.19 -98.95 43.93
N SER A 776 57.14 -99.29 43.18
CA SER A 776 55.84 -99.72 43.74
C SER A 776 55.93 -100.97 44.62
N ASN A 777 56.98 -101.78 44.46
CA ASN A 777 57.11 -103.08 45.13
C ASN A 777 57.92 -103.03 46.42
N LEU A 778 58.59 -101.91 46.74
CA LEU A 778 59.32 -101.70 48.01
C LEU A 778 58.44 -101.08 49.10
N LEU A 779 57.30 -100.47 48.74
CA LEU A 779 56.43 -99.74 49.68
C LEU A 779 55.32 -100.59 50.31
N HIS A 780 55.44 -101.91 50.28
CA HIS A 780 54.50 -102.80 50.97
C HIS A 780 55.18 -103.67 52.03
N LYS A 781 55.43 -103.06 53.19
CA LYS A 781 55.15 -103.64 54.52
C LYS A 781 55.39 -102.56 55.60
N LYS A 782 54.28 -101.88 55.94
CA LYS A 782 54.05 -100.95 57.06
C LYS A 782 55.03 -99.78 57.27
#